data_AF-A0A3M7FTN2-F1
#
_entry.id   AF-A0A3M7FTN2-F1
#
_cell.length_a   1.000
_cell.length_b   1.000
_cell.length_c   1.000
_cell.angle_alpha   90.00
_cell.angle_beta   90.00
_cell.angle_gamma   90.00
#
_symmetry.space_group_name_H-M   'P 1'
#
loop_
_entity.id
_entity.type
_entity.pdbx_description
1 polymer ?
#
loop_
_entity_poly.entity_id
_entity_poly.type
_entity_poly.pdbx_seq_one_letter_code
_entity_poly.pdbx_strand_id
1 'polypeptide(L)'
;MAQKRKAQEAFGKSNGQLSAFAVARLAKQNKAAPSSASPPPLAAVIGDEAYSNHADEHVDEGAESDYDNVIENLQGNVRSPKASSNLALSAFDRSTSSPDRKDGSVTVTIHHGQYLTCVGEYNLQVLQGLATLYGAVVHPSSGLQKVYAPSTHALPSITARRDNTIIRISNVKSSMRKLDNLSPNFRNIWAAAPNTRQTFTLLETAADDELQRILTPLEVDKTLQNVLTRLTVDAEGGGSRIMAIGAKSSGKSTFNRLLCNSILSKLSVKKLLYLDLDPGQPEFSPPGQVSLVEVSCNIFGPSFTHAASSSSQSYRLLRSHTLAATSFKDDPAHYMACAQDLINHARSRLPLVINSCGWVSGLGANVLADVVSASGLSDAVIFDPVEEPFVEWLQGQSSKMAVHRLPRQASRPSPRTPAEMRAMQNLAYFHQRQSSNSGDLSWSGKPISSLRPWTISYGELTADFIAVLSYGQAPGPAFLAEVLDGSPLAVVTVDAQHMDEAFGTENYADFNGDAPSLDGIISRTAEELPYIRTDAQGITHPLHPRYSECVGLAMVRAIDTKSRQLHLITPMPDEKVTALADKKVVLVRGSFDAPEWAYLEDLYFGSDDSFDHDERPWVSKKEPAGIEGAVWRLRHPPMANAANAR
;
A
#
# COMPACT_ATOMS: atom_id res chain seq x y z
N MET A 1 -41.48 36.72 -4.58
CA MET A 1 -40.44 37.52 -3.90
C MET A 1 -40.77 37.60 -2.42
N ALA A 2 -39.99 36.92 -1.59
CA ALA A 2 -39.98 37.06 -0.13
C ALA A 2 -38.51 37.09 0.31
N GLN A 3 -38.13 38.07 1.14
CA GLN A 3 -36.74 38.32 1.55
C GLN A 3 -36.22 37.20 2.48
N LYS A 4 -35.05 36.63 2.15
CA LYS A 4 -34.29 35.71 3.02
C LYS A 4 -33.73 36.46 4.24
N ARG A 5 -34.02 35.97 5.45
CA ARG A 5 -33.41 36.44 6.72
C ARG A 5 -32.00 35.87 6.90
N LYS A 6 -31.11 36.63 7.57
CA LYS A 6 -29.72 36.23 7.87
C LYS A 6 -29.66 35.32 9.11
N ALA A 7 -28.71 34.38 9.10
CA ALA A 7 -28.51 33.33 10.11
C ALA A 7 -28.26 33.80 11.56
N GLN A 8 -27.98 35.09 11.78
CA GLN A 8 -27.76 35.66 13.12
C GLN A 8 -29.04 35.82 13.96
N GLU A 9 -30.23 35.71 13.38
CA GLU A 9 -31.49 35.76 14.13
C GLU A 9 -32.00 34.38 14.59
N ALA A 10 -31.43 33.28 14.09
CA ALA A 10 -31.86 31.92 14.44
C ALA A 10 -31.14 31.35 15.68
N PHE A 11 -29.96 31.87 16.02
CA PHE A 11 -29.16 31.38 17.15
C PHE A 11 -28.68 32.58 17.96
N GLY A 12 -29.26 32.77 19.14
CA GLY A 12 -28.89 33.85 20.07
C GLY A 12 -27.42 33.84 20.48
N LYS A 13 -26.97 34.94 21.10
CA LYS A 13 -25.56 35.17 21.51
C LYS A 13 -25.00 34.02 22.35
N SER A 14 -23.81 33.53 21.99
CA SER A 14 -23.09 32.46 22.70
C SER A 14 -22.52 32.96 24.05
N ASN A 15 -22.83 32.23 25.13
CA ASN A 15 -22.12 32.37 26.40
C ASN A 15 -20.84 31.51 26.36
N GLY A 16 -19.71 32.11 26.72
CA GLY A 16 -18.37 31.51 26.60
C GLY A 16 -18.09 30.35 27.57
N GLN A 17 -18.61 29.16 27.27
CA GLN A 17 -18.13 27.90 27.84
C GLN A 17 -17.36 27.11 26.78
N LEU A 18 -16.10 26.78 27.09
CA LEU A 18 -15.24 25.92 26.27
C LEU A 18 -15.83 24.50 26.26
N SER A 19 -15.87 23.86 25.09
CA SER A 19 -16.34 22.47 24.98
C SER A 19 -15.37 21.51 25.69
N ALA A 20 -15.87 20.34 26.10
CA ALA A 20 -15.06 19.30 26.75
C ALA A 20 -13.81 18.91 25.94
N PHE A 21 -13.87 19.01 24.61
CA PHE A 21 -12.72 18.81 23.72
C PHE A 21 -11.64 19.88 23.85
N ALA A 22 -12.02 21.15 24.05
CA ALA A 22 -11.07 22.24 24.26
C ALA A 22 -10.36 22.12 25.62
N VAL A 23 -11.07 21.64 26.66
CA VAL A 23 -10.51 21.39 28.00
C VAL A 23 -9.52 20.20 27.96
N ALA A 24 -9.85 19.12 27.25
CA ALA A 24 -8.95 17.96 27.09
C ALA A 24 -7.66 18.30 26.32
N ARG A 25 -7.73 19.22 25.36
CA ARG A 25 -6.58 19.68 24.58
C ARG A 25 -5.61 20.54 25.39
N LEU A 26 -6.14 21.39 26.29
CA LEU A 26 -5.34 22.21 27.21
C LEU A 26 -4.65 21.36 28.30
N ALA A 27 -5.30 20.28 28.77
CA ALA A 27 -4.71 19.38 29.76
C ALA A 27 -3.49 18.59 29.22
N LYS A 28 -3.44 18.30 27.92
CA LYS A 28 -2.34 17.58 27.26
C LYS A 28 -1.08 18.43 27.00
N GLN A 29 -1.20 19.76 26.97
CA GLN A 29 -0.05 20.65 26.72
C GLN A 29 0.86 20.85 27.94
N ASN A 30 0.43 20.48 29.15
CA ASN A 30 1.13 20.83 30.41
C ASN A 30 2.12 19.78 30.95
N LYS A 31 2.51 18.75 30.19
CA LYS A 31 3.53 17.78 30.62
C LYS A 31 4.63 17.60 29.58
N ALA A 32 5.73 18.33 29.76
CA ALA A 32 6.99 18.14 29.04
C ALA A 32 8.06 17.54 29.98
N ALA A 33 8.90 16.65 29.46
CA ALA A 33 10.12 16.12 30.09
C ALA A 33 11.19 15.88 28.99
N PRO A 34 12.48 15.69 29.34
CA PRO A 34 13.56 16.64 29.12
C PRO A 34 14.35 16.48 27.80
N SER A 35 15.14 17.51 27.52
CA SER A 35 15.81 17.84 26.25
C SER A 35 17.08 17.03 25.93
N SER A 36 17.17 16.56 24.68
CA SER A 36 18.44 16.52 23.92
C SER A 36 18.16 16.60 22.42
N ALA A 37 18.94 17.44 21.72
CA ALA A 37 18.83 17.89 20.32
C ALA A 37 17.78 19.00 20.07
N SER A 38 18.21 20.07 19.40
CA SER A 38 17.35 21.18 18.99
C SER A 38 16.29 20.68 17.99
N PRO A 39 14.99 20.82 18.27
CA PRO A 39 13.94 20.40 17.35
C PRO A 39 14.01 21.23 16.05
N PRO A 40 13.58 20.68 14.91
CA PRO A 40 13.55 21.44 13.66
C PRO A 40 12.68 22.70 13.80
N PRO A 41 12.90 23.77 13.01
CA PRO A 41 12.14 25.03 13.10
C PRO A 41 10.64 24.93 12.73
N LEU A 42 10.12 23.72 12.57
CA LEU A 42 8.81 23.42 11.99
C LEU A 42 7.64 23.70 12.94
N ALA A 43 7.90 24.01 14.21
CA ALA A 43 6.86 24.23 15.21
C ALA A 43 6.29 25.68 15.25
N ALA A 44 6.79 26.60 14.41
CA ALA A 44 6.49 28.03 14.58
C ALA A 44 5.33 28.60 13.74
N VAL A 45 4.71 27.84 12.84
CA VAL A 45 3.55 28.33 12.05
C VAL A 45 2.30 27.53 12.43
N ILE A 46 1.81 27.76 13.65
CA ILE A 46 0.44 27.41 14.03
C ILE A 46 -0.42 28.65 13.75
N GLY A 47 -0.93 28.75 12.53
CA GLY A 47 -2.06 29.63 12.18
C GLY A 47 -3.35 28.83 12.27
N ASP A 48 -4.37 29.41 12.90
CA ASP A 48 -5.74 28.89 13.04
C ASP A 48 -6.42 28.65 11.67
N GLU A 49 -6.08 27.56 10.99
CA GLU A 49 -6.90 27.03 9.90
C GLU A 49 -7.58 25.73 10.35
N ALA A 50 -8.90 25.80 10.48
CA ALA A 50 -9.73 24.61 10.52
C ALA A 50 -9.50 23.84 9.22
N TYR A 51 -8.97 22.62 9.36
CA TYR A 51 -8.70 21.71 8.25
C TYR A 51 -10.01 21.38 7.51
N SER A 52 -10.18 21.91 6.29
CA SER A 52 -11.27 21.56 5.40
C SER A 52 -10.80 20.52 4.38
N ASN A 53 -11.61 19.49 4.15
CA ASN A 53 -11.45 18.54 3.04
C ASN A 53 -11.91 19.21 1.73
N HIS A 54 -11.24 20.29 1.30
CA HIS A 54 -11.47 20.82 -0.05
C HIS A 54 -10.43 20.25 -1.01
N ALA A 55 -10.86 19.20 -1.71
CA ALA A 55 -10.55 19.09 -3.12
C ALA A 55 -11.17 20.30 -3.83
N ASP A 56 -10.39 20.98 -4.68
CA ASP A 56 -10.76 21.99 -5.67
C ASP A 56 -12.17 22.60 -5.53
N GLU A 57 -12.29 23.75 -4.86
CA GLU A 57 -13.45 24.63 -5.04
C GLU A 57 -13.29 25.42 -6.35
N HIS A 58 -13.91 24.92 -7.41
CA HIS A 58 -14.46 25.80 -8.43
C HIS A 58 -15.76 26.40 -7.90
N VAL A 59 -15.81 27.73 -7.89
CA VAL A 59 -16.98 28.54 -7.56
C VAL A 59 -18.13 28.18 -8.53
N ASP A 60 -19.26 27.75 -8.00
CA ASP A 60 -20.54 27.92 -8.70
C ASP A 60 -21.65 28.26 -7.70
N GLU A 61 -22.47 29.25 -8.07
CA GLU A 61 -23.48 29.88 -7.24
C GLU A 61 -24.70 28.97 -7.03
N GLY A 62 -25.38 29.17 -5.89
CA GLY A 62 -26.39 28.23 -5.39
C GLY A 62 -27.61 28.01 -6.29
N ALA A 63 -27.91 26.74 -6.53
CA ALA A 63 -29.23 26.23 -6.88
C ALA A 63 -29.47 24.91 -6.14
N GLU A 64 -30.52 24.85 -5.32
CA GLU A 64 -31.10 23.58 -4.86
C GLU A 64 -31.73 22.89 -6.08
N SER A 65 -31.13 21.82 -6.61
CA SER A 65 -31.82 20.85 -7.46
C SER A 65 -30.96 19.60 -7.75
N ASP A 66 -31.59 18.44 -7.58
CA ASP A 66 -31.41 17.19 -8.34
C ASP A 66 -30.09 16.41 -8.23
N TYR A 67 -30.06 15.51 -7.24
CA TYR A 67 -29.16 14.34 -7.17
C TYR A 67 -29.47 13.26 -8.24
N ASP A 68 -30.34 13.55 -9.21
CA ASP A 68 -30.86 12.60 -10.21
C ASP A 68 -30.16 12.67 -11.59
N ASN A 69 -29.13 13.49 -11.79
CA ASN A 69 -28.47 13.62 -13.12
C ASN A 69 -27.01 13.10 -13.22
N VAL A 70 -26.50 12.37 -12.22
CA VAL A 70 -25.12 11.82 -12.24
C VAL A 70 -25.07 10.34 -12.68
N ILE A 71 -26.24 9.73 -12.91
CA ILE A 71 -26.38 8.39 -13.48
C ILE A 71 -27.25 8.49 -14.74
N GLU A 72 -26.75 9.22 -15.75
CA GLU A 72 -27.30 9.14 -17.11
C GLU A 72 -26.26 9.48 -18.21
N ASN A 73 -24.96 9.38 -17.92
CA ASN A 73 -23.91 9.49 -18.94
C ASN A 73 -22.87 8.36 -18.91
N LEU A 74 -23.16 7.23 -18.24
CA LEU A 74 -22.28 6.06 -18.24
C LEU A 74 -22.54 5.06 -19.38
N GLN A 75 -23.45 5.37 -20.31
CA GLN A 75 -23.56 4.69 -21.61
C GLN A 75 -23.61 5.64 -22.82
N GLY A 76 -23.32 6.92 -22.65
CA GLY A 76 -23.20 7.89 -23.74
C GLY A 76 -21.78 8.43 -23.80
N ASN A 77 -20.95 7.91 -24.73
CA ASN A 77 -19.70 8.50 -25.21
C ASN A 77 -19.10 9.59 -24.30
N VAL A 78 -18.59 9.22 -23.13
CA VAL A 78 -17.56 10.03 -22.48
C VAL A 78 -16.39 9.92 -23.45
N ARG A 79 -16.24 10.94 -24.30
CA ARG A 79 -15.01 11.19 -25.02
C ARG A 79 -13.97 11.43 -23.93
N SER A 80 -13.37 10.34 -23.45
CA SER A 80 -12.04 10.33 -22.90
C SER A 80 -11.20 11.26 -23.78
N PRO A 81 -10.40 12.17 -23.20
CA PRO A 81 -9.56 13.05 -24.01
C PRO A 81 -8.77 12.14 -24.94
N LYS A 82 -9.06 12.25 -26.25
CA LYS A 82 -8.44 11.39 -27.26
C LYS A 82 -6.95 11.52 -27.07
N ALA A 83 -6.27 10.38 -26.90
CA ALA A 83 -4.82 10.34 -26.80
C ALA A 83 -4.24 11.21 -27.91
N SER A 84 -3.25 12.05 -27.59
CA SER A 84 -2.40 12.63 -28.62
C SER A 84 -1.80 11.45 -29.38
N SER A 85 -2.30 11.19 -30.59
CA SER A 85 -1.90 10.07 -31.45
C SER A 85 -0.42 10.11 -31.84
N ASN A 86 0.28 11.20 -31.49
CA ASN A 86 1.64 11.49 -31.93
C ASN A 86 2.70 11.28 -30.84
N LEU A 87 2.33 10.80 -29.64
CA LEU A 87 3.33 10.46 -28.63
C LEU A 87 4.06 9.17 -29.01
N ALA A 88 5.35 9.29 -29.32
CA ALA A 88 6.21 8.14 -29.64
C ALA A 88 6.55 7.35 -28.37
N LEU A 89 6.03 6.12 -28.28
CA LEU A 89 6.28 5.15 -27.21
C LEU A 89 7.47 4.24 -27.50
N SER A 90 7.82 4.07 -28.77
CA SER A 90 9.07 3.43 -29.20
C SER A 90 9.75 4.24 -30.30
N ALA A 91 11.07 4.23 -30.32
CA ALA A 91 11.88 4.84 -31.38
C ALA A 91 12.98 3.85 -31.81
N PHE A 92 12.63 2.92 -32.69
CA PHE A 92 13.55 1.94 -33.30
C PHE A 92 13.06 1.52 -34.70
N ASP A 93 13.93 0.90 -35.48
CA ASP A 93 13.57 0.40 -36.81
C ASP A 93 12.79 -0.93 -36.71
N ARG A 94 11.48 -0.89 -36.96
CA ARG A 94 10.60 -2.06 -36.93
C ARG A 94 10.95 -3.13 -37.98
N SER A 95 11.66 -2.80 -39.05
CA SER A 95 12.12 -3.80 -40.04
C SER A 95 13.09 -4.81 -39.43
N THR A 96 13.73 -4.46 -38.31
CA THR A 96 14.60 -5.33 -37.53
C THR A 96 13.85 -6.26 -36.58
N SER A 97 12.52 -6.10 -36.45
CA SER A 97 11.69 -6.97 -35.64
C SER A 97 11.36 -8.25 -36.39
N SER A 98 11.65 -9.39 -35.76
CA SER A 98 11.38 -10.71 -36.27
C SER A 98 10.45 -11.45 -35.30
N PRO A 99 9.13 -11.50 -35.58
CA PRO A 99 8.22 -12.30 -34.78
C PRO A 99 8.44 -13.79 -35.07
N ASP A 100 8.61 -14.59 -34.02
CA ASP A 100 8.66 -16.04 -34.11
C ASP A 100 7.23 -16.58 -34.26
N ARG A 101 6.98 -17.24 -35.39
CA ARG A 101 5.67 -17.82 -35.72
C ARG A 101 5.28 -18.99 -34.80
N LYS A 102 6.22 -19.59 -34.08
CA LYS A 102 5.97 -20.77 -33.24
C LYS A 102 5.43 -20.43 -31.86
N ASP A 103 5.99 -19.41 -31.20
CA ASP A 103 5.66 -19.07 -29.82
C ASP A 103 5.18 -17.62 -29.62
N GLY A 104 5.15 -16.82 -30.69
CA GLY A 104 4.74 -15.42 -30.66
C GLY A 104 5.74 -14.52 -29.93
N SER A 105 6.97 -14.98 -29.69
CA SER A 105 8.06 -14.13 -29.21
C SER A 105 8.52 -13.18 -30.31
N VAL A 106 9.09 -12.04 -29.92
CA VAL A 106 9.60 -11.04 -30.86
C VAL A 106 11.07 -10.83 -30.54
N THR A 107 11.92 -11.02 -31.55
CA THR A 107 13.35 -10.67 -31.46
C THR A 107 13.56 -9.36 -32.20
N VAL A 108 14.19 -8.39 -31.53
CA VAL A 108 14.40 -7.03 -32.05
C VAL A 108 15.88 -6.67 -31.91
N THR A 109 16.42 -6.01 -32.93
CA THR A 109 17.74 -5.36 -32.84
C THR A 109 17.54 -3.87 -32.60
N ILE A 110 18.10 -3.36 -31.51
CA ILE A 110 18.02 -1.95 -31.12
C ILE A 110 19.42 -1.35 -31.06
N HIS A 111 19.54 -0.12 -31.57
CA HIS A 111 20.79 0.64 -31.61
C HIS A 111 20.94 1.60 -30.43
N HIS A 112 22.13 2.15 -30.24
CA HIS A 112 22.39 3.06 -29.12
C HIS A 112 21.40 4.23 -29.09
N GLY A 113 20.76 4.45 -27.93
CA GLY A 113 19.78 5.53 -27.73
C GLY A 113 18.37 5.21 -28.24
N GLN A 114 18.20 4.14 -29.01
CA GLN A 114 16.87 3.63 -29.39
C GLN A 114 16.20 2.96 -28.19
N TYR A 115 14.87 3.04 -28.17
CA TYR A 115 14.06 2.49 -27.09
C TYR A 115 12.79 1.86 -27.63
N LEU A 116 12.26 0.91 -26.88
CA LEU A 116 10.95 0.33 -27.13
C LEU A 116 10.15 0.15 -25.85
N THR A 117 8.83 0.19 -25.99
CA THR A 117 7.89 0.09 -24.87
C THR A 117 6.83 -0.96 -25.17
N CYS A 118 6.48 -1.73 -24.14
CA CYS A 118 5.43 -2.75 -24.22
C CYS A 118 4.39 -2.52 -23.13
N VAL A 119 3.14 -2.85 -23.42
CA VAL A 119 2.07 -3.03 -22.42
C VAL A 119 1.80 -4.52 -22.23
N GLY A 120 1.50 -4.94 -21.00
CA GLY A 120 1.17 -6.33 -20.66
C GLY A 120 2.21 -7.02 -19.78
N GLU A 121 2.22 -8.34 -19.82
CA GLU A 121 3.16 -9.19 -19.09
C GLU A 121 4.07 -9.90 -20.09
N TYR A 122 5.37 -9.82 -19.89
CA TYR A 122 6.34 -10.44 -20.81
C TYR A 122 7.61 -10.84 -20.08
N ASN A 123 8.37 -11.72 -20.72
CA ASN A 123 9.74 -12.02 -20.36
C ASN A 123 10.68 -11.29 -21.31
N LEU A 124 11.62 -10.53 -20.75
CA LEU A 124 12.73 -9.89 -21.45
C LEU A 124 13.99 -10.75 -21.31
N GLN A 125 14.67 -11.00 -22.42
CA GLN A 125 16.01 -11.57 -22.44
C GLN A 125 16.89 -10.75 -23.38
N VAL A 126 18.07 -10.35 -22.91
CA VAL A 126 19.09 -9.76 -23.78
C VAL A 126 19.92 -10.90 -24.35
N LEU A 127 19.92 -11.07 -25.67
CA LEU A 127 20.71 -12.11 -26.35
C LEU A 127 22.12 -11.61 -26.65
N GLN A 128 22.25 -10.34 -26.99
CA GLN A 128 23.52 -9.67 -27.28
C GLN A 128 23.43 -8.19 -26.91
N GLY A 129 24.54 -7.61 -26.46
CA GLY A 129 24.63 -6.18 -26.15
C GLY A 129 24.22 -5.83 -24.72
N LEU A 130 23.67 -4.63 -24.54
CA LEU A 130 23.33 -4.07 -23.22
C LEU A 130 22.07 -3.22 -23.32
N ALA A 131 21.07 -3.54 -22.50
CA ALA A 131 19.82 -2.78 -22.42
C ALA A 131 19.61 -2.26 -21.00
N THR A 132 18.81 -1.20 -20.85
CA THR A 132 18.34 -0.72 -19.55
C THR A 132 16.82 -0.77 -19.47
N LEU A 133 16.30 -1.17 -18.31
CA LEU A 133 14.87 -1.24 -18.00
C LEU A 133 14.66 -0.89 -16.53
N TYR A 134 13.76 0.04 -16.19
CA TYR A 134 13.50 0.45 -14.80
C TYR A 134 14.79 0.71 -13.98
N GLY A 135 15.80 1.36 -14.59
CA GLY A 135 17.08 1.63 -13.93
C GLY A 135 18.05 0.44 -13.84
N ALA A 136 17.58 -0.79 -14.09
CA ALA A 136 18.46 -1.96 -14.20
C ALA A 136 19.25 -1.94 -15.50
N VAL A 137 20.44 -2.52 -15.47
CA VAL A 137 21.25 -2.87 -16.64
C VAL A 137 21.09 -4.37 -16.89
N VAL A 138 20.51 -4.73 -18.03
CA VAL A 138 20.24 -6.10 -18.44
C VAL A 138 21.21 -6.52 -19.54
N HIS A 139 21.82 -7.68 -19.38
CA HIS A 139 22.80 -8.26 -20.30
C HIS A 139 22.58 -9.78 -20.43
N PRO A 140 23.28 -10.50 -21.32
CA PRO A 140 23.00 -11.92 -21.57
C PRO A 140 23.03 -12.83 -20.34
N SER A 141 23.97 -12.61 -19.40
CA SER A 141 24.02 -13.37 -18.14
C SER A 141 22.98 -12.95 -17.09
N SER A 142 22.19 -11.90 -17.31
CA SER A 142 21.01 -11.61 -16.48
C SER A 142 19.91 -12.66 -16.65
N GLY A 143 19.94 -13.44 -17.74
CA GLY A 143 18.93 -14.47 -18.00
C GLY A 143 17.56 -13.89 -18.34
N LEU A 144 16.51 -14.65 -18.03
CA LEU A 144 15.12 -14.28 -18.31
C LEU A 144 14.57 -13.37 -17.22
N GLN A 145 14.05 -12.20 -17.59
CA GLN A 145 13.54 -11.19 -16.67
C GLN A 145 12.03 -11.01 -16.88
N LYS A 146 11.21 -11.33 -15.89
CA LYS A 146 9.76 -11.14 -15.97
C LYS A 146 9.40 -9.68 -15.71
N VAL A 147 8.55 -9.10 -16.55
CA VAL A 147 8.14 -7.70 -16.50
C VAL A 147 6.62 -7.59 -16.48
N TYR A 148 6.11 -6.78 -15.56
CA TYR A 148 4.70 -6.42 -15.44
C TYR A 148 4.55 -4.93 -15.82
N ALA A 149 3.99 -4.66 -16.99
CA ALA A 149 3.78 -3.32 -17.52
C ALA A 149 2.28 -3.05 -17.76
N PRO A 150 1.47 -2.90 -16.70
CA PRO A 150 0.06 -2.56 -16.86
C PRO A 150 -0.10 -1.09 -17.27
N SER A 151 -1.17 -0.79 -17.99
CA SER A 151 -1.53 0.57 -18.40
C SER A 151 -1.88 1.50 -17.23
N THR A 152 -2.01 0.96 -16.01
CA THR A 152 -2.30 1.77 -14.81
C THR A 152 -1.10 2.54 -14.29
N HIS A 153 0.12 2.17 -14.72
CA HIS A 153 1.36 2.77 -14.30
C HIS A 153 2.16 3.25 -15.51
N ALA A 154 3.18 4.08 -15.27
CA ALA A 154 4.10 4.46 -16.33
C ALA A 154 4.81 3.21 -16.89
N LEU A 155 4.68 3.01 -18.21
CA LEU A 155 5.21 1.86 -18.91
C LEU A 155 6.74 1.96 -19.00
N PRO A 156 7.48 0.93 -18.60
CA PRO A 156 8.93 0.99 -18.63
C PRO A 156 9.45 0.84 -20.06
N SER A 157 10.38 1.71 -20.44
CA SER A 157 11.05 1.63 -21.74
C SER A 157 12.31 0.78 -21.65
N ILE A 158 12.50 -0.11 -22.63
CA ILE A 158 13.71 -0.89 -22.84
C ILE A 158 14.62 -0.08 -23.76
N THR A 159 15.72 0.43 -23.23
CA THR A 159 16.64 1.31 -23.98
C THR A 159 17.97 0.63 -24.24
N ALA A 160 18.45 0.65 -25.49
CA ALA A 160 19.77 0.12 -25.83
C ALA A 160 20.89 1.08 -25.43
N ARG A 161 21.93 0.53 -24.81
CA ARG A 161 23.14 1.27 -24.42
C ARG A 161 24.29 1.07 -25.42
N ARG A 162 24.19 0.10 -26.31
CA ARG A 162 25.17 -0.19 -27.37
C ARG A 162 24.45 -0.48 -28.68
N ASP A 163 25.13 -0.22 -29.78
CA ASP A 163 24.65 -0.64 -31.10
C ASP A 163 24.55 -2.15 -31.22
N ASN A 164 23.62 -2.61 -32.06
CA ASN A 164 23.37 -4.02 -32.31
C ASN A 164 23.05 -4.80 -31.03
N THR A 165 22.29 -4.18 -30.11
CA THR A 165 21.75 -4.87 -28.94
C THR A 165 20.56 -5.70 -29.39
N ILE A 166 20.63 -7.02 -29.23
CA ILE A 166 19.58 -7.96 -29.63
C ILE A 166 18.83 -8.39 -28.39
N ILE A 167 17.52 -8.14 -28.37
CA ILE A 167 16.64 -8.56 -27.29
C ILE A 167 15.57 -9.51 -27.81
N ARG A 168 15.08 -10.37 -26.92
CA ARG A 168 13.91 -11.22 -27.13
C ARG A 168 12.86 -10.88 -26.08
N ILE A 169 11.63 -10.65 -26.55
CA ILE A 169 10.45 -10.45 -25.73
C ILE A 169 9.54 -11.64 -25.97
N SER A 170 9.14 -12.34 -24.91
CA SER A 170 8.37 -13.58 -25.01
C SER A 170 7.15 -13.59 -24.10
N ASN A 171 6.14 -14.37 -24.51
CA ASN A 171 4.90 -14.53 -23.77
C ASN A 171 5.13 -15.23 -22.42
N VAL A 172 4.26 -14.95 -21.45
CA VAL A 172 4.31 -15.58 -20.11
C VAL A 172 3.08 -16.42 -19.84
N LYS A 173 3.20 -17.36 -18.90
CA LYS A 173 2.02 -17.95 -18.26
C LYS A 173 1.51 -16.99 -17.19
N SER A 174 0.61 -16.08 -17.56
CA SER A 174 0.01 -15.14 -16.60
C SER A 174 -0.98 -15.85 -15.68
N SER A 175 -0.76 -15.71 -14.36
CA SER A 175 -1.78 -16.01 -13.36
C SER A 175 -2.46 -14.76 -12.82
N MET A 176 -1.86 -13.58 -12.96
CA MET A 176 -2.40 -12.33 -12.43
C MET A 176 -3.62 -11.85 -13.23
N ARG A 177 -3.67 -12.14 -14.54
CA ARG A 177 -4.86 -11.89 -15.37
C ARG A 177 -6.12 -12.59 -14.86
N LYS A 178 -6.00 -13.61 -14.00
CA LYS A 178 -7.17 -14.25 -13.39
C LYS A 178 -7.92 -13.33 -12.42
N LEU A 179 -7.27 -12.29 -11.90
CA LEU A 179 -7.89 -11.31 -11.00
C LEU A 179 -8.89 -10.38 -11.72
N ASP A 180 -8.84 -10.34 -13.06
CA ASP A 180 -9.80 -9.65 -13.93
C ASP A 180 -11.25 -10.07 -13.64
N ASN A 181 -11.45 -11.38 -13.39
CA ASN A 181 -12.74 -11.96 -13.07
C ASN A 181 -13.23 -11.58 -11.67
N LEU A 182 -12.35 -11.08 -10.79
CA LEU A 182 -12.68 -10.80 -9.39
C LEU A 182 -12.87 -9.31 -9.11
N SER A 183 -12.32 -8.43 -9.95
CA SER A 183 -12.44 -6.99 -9.73
C SER A 183 -12.29 -6.17 -11.01
N PRO A 184 -13.16 -5.16 -11.24
CA PRO A 184 -13.01 -4.19 -12.32
C PRO A 184 -11.68 -3.44 -12.30
N ASN A 185 -11.03 -3.32 -11.15
CA ASN A 185 -9.74 -2.64 -11.06
C ASN A 185 -8.65 -3.37 -11.85
N PHE A 186 -8.79 -4.69 -12.05
CA PHE A 186 -7.89 -5.52 -12.86
C PHE A 186 -8.37 -5.73 -14.31
N ARG A 187 -9.59 -5.29 -14.67
CA ARG A 187 -10.11 -5.32 -16.03
C ARG A 187 -9.34 -4.36 -16.93
N ASN A 188 -9.02 -4.80 -18.14
CA ASN A 188 -8.51 -3.94 -19.21
C ASN A 188 -7.23 -3.14 -18.83
N ILE A 189 -6.39 -3.66 -17.94
CA ILE A 189 -5.10 -3.03 -17.56
C ILE A 189 -3.89 -3.64 -18.26
N TRP A 190 -4.05 -4.80 -18.90
CA TRP A 190 -2.97 -5.52 -19.59
C TRP A 190 -3.07 -5.33 -21.11
N ALA A 191 -2.20 -5.98 -21.89
CA ALA A 191 -2.42 -6.11 -23.33
C ALA A 191 -3.74 -6.84 -23.58
N ALA A 192 -4.56 -6.31 -24.50
CA ALA A 192 -5.76 -6.98 -24.95
C ALA A 192 -5.36 -8.32 -25.59
N ALA A 193 -6.05 -9.38 -25.19
CA ALA A 193 -5.87 -10.69 -25.78
C ALA A 193 -7.18 -11.45 -25.66
N PRO A 194 -8.21 -11.10 -26.47
CA PRO A 194 -9.51 -11.74 -26.33
C PRO A 194 -9.45 -13.25 -26.56
N ASN A 195 -8.48 -13.76 -27.34
CA ASN A 195 -8.37 -15.18 -27.70
C ASN A 195 -6.95 -15.66 -28.11
N THR A 196 -5.87 -14.99 -27.72
CA THR A 196 -4.50 -15.35 -28.13
C THR A 196 -3.62 -15.75 -26.94
N ARG A 197 -2.60 -16.59 -27.18
CA ARG A 197 -1.51 -16.86 -26.20
C ARG A 197 -0.63 -15.63 -25.95
N GLN A 198 -0.96 -14.48 -26.53
CA GLN A 198 -0.16 -13.27 -26.49
C GLN A 198 -0.41 -12.50 -25.19
N THR A 199 0.65 -12.24 -24.43
CA THR A 199 0.52 -11.58 -23.11
C THR A 199 0.99 -10.14 -23.10
N PHE A 200 1.54 -9.64 -24.21
CA PHE A 200 2.06 -8.28 -24.37
C PHE A 200 1.82 -7.73 -25.77
N THR A 201 1.83 -6.40 -25.88
CA THR A 201 1.77 -5.65 -27.14
C THR A 201 2.94 -4.67 -27.20
N LEU A 202 3.64 -4.64 -28.33
CA LEU A 202 4.72 -3.69 -28.61
C LEU A 202 4.14 -2.38 -29.15
N LEU A 203 4.54 -1.24 -28.58
CA LEU A 203 3.89 0.05 -28.83
C LEU A 203 4.85 1.06 -29.47
N GLU A 204 4.64 1.46 -30.72
CA GLU A 204 5.29 2.61 -31.34
C GLU A 204 4.57 3.90 -30.98
N THR A 205 3.24 3.90 -31.03
CA THR A 205 2.41 5.02 -30.58
C THR A 205 1.28 4.51 -29.69
N ALA A 206 0.55 5.43 -29.04
CA ALA A 206 -0.65 5.08 -28.30
C ALA A 206 -1.74 4.42 -29.17
N ALA A 207 -1.69 4.59 -30.50
CA ALA A 207 -2.65 3.97 -31.43
C ALA A 207 -2.49 2.44 -31.55
N ASP A 208 -1.31 1.90 -31.21
CA ASP A 208 -1.06 0.46 -31.20
C ASP A 208 -1.75 -0.27 -30.03
N ASP A 209 -2.27 0.47 -29.05
CA ASP A 209 -3.06 -0.09 -27.97
C ASP A 209 -4.49 -0.40 -28.44
N GLU A 210 -4.86 -1.67 -28.53
CA GLU A 210 -6.21 -2.06 -28.99
C GLU A 210 -7.33 -1.45 -28.13
N LEU A 211 -7.06 -1.19 -26.85
CA LEU A 211 -8.00 -0.56 -25.93
C LEU A 211 -7.99 0.98 -25.99
N GLN A 212 -7.12 1.57 -26.82
CA GLN A 212 -7.00 3.01 -27.05
C GLN A 212 -6.90 3.82 -25.75
N ARG A 213 -6.16 3.31 -24.77
CA ARG A 213 -6.01 3.91 -23.44
C ARG A 213 -4.99 5.05 -23.48
N ILE A 214 -5.05 5.89 -22.45
CA ILE A 214 -3.98 6.87 -22.19
C ILE A 214 -2.78 6.10 -21.63
N LEU A 215 -1.76 5.92 -22.47
CA LEU A 215 -0.52 5.26 -22.09
C LEU A 215 0.56 6.30 -21.81
N THR A 216 1.31 6.06 -20.75
CA THR A 216 2.32 6.99 -20.26
C THR A 216 3.66 6.25 -20.19
N PRO A 217 4.70 6.67 -20.94
CA PRO A 217 6.03 6.09 -20.79
C PRO A 217 6.67 6.55 -19.47
N LEU A 218 7.52 5.70 -18.90
CA LEU A 218 8.36 6.04 -17.76
C LEU A 218 9.52 6.91 -18.22
N GLU A 219 9.47 8.18 -17.83
CA GLU A 219 10.51 9.14 -18.16
C GLU A 219 11.56 9.23 -17.06
N VAL A 220 12.83 9.12 -17.45
CA VAL A 220 13.97 9.34 -16.56
C VAL A 220 14.80 10.47 -17.15
N ASP A 221 14.57 11.69 -16.63
CA ASP A 221 15.29 12.88 -17.07
C ASP A 221 16.78 12.86 -16.66
N LYS A 222 17.56 13.79 -17.20
CA LYS A 222 19.01 13.87 -16.95
C LYS A 222 19.35 14.11 -15.48
N THR A 223 18.56 14.90 -14.76
CA THR A 223 18.79 15.21 -13.35
C THR A 223 18.62 13.95 -12.51
N LEU A 224 17.52 13.23 -12.74
CA LEU A 224 17.24 11.94 -12.12
C LEU A 224 18.31 10.90 -12.45
N GLN A 225 18.72 10.79 -13.71
CA GLN A 225 19.80 9.90 -14.14
C GLN A 225 21.14 10.19 -13.44
N ASN A 226 21.49 11.47 -13.27
CA ASN A 226 22.72 11.88 -12.61
C ASN A 226 22.72 11.49 -11.12
N VAL A 227 21.62 11.75 -10.43
CA VAL A 227 21.45 11.36 -9.02
C VAL A 227 21.48 9.84 -8.87
N LEU A 228 20.73 9.10 -9.70
CA LEU A 228 20.75 7.63 -9.70
C LEU A 228 22.16 7.08 -9.92
N THR A 229 22.90 7.60 -10.89
CA THR A 229 24.26 7.13 -11.20
C THR A 229 25.19 7.33 -10.02
N ARG A 230 25.16 8.51 -9.40
CA ARG A 230 25.98 8.83 -8.22
C ARG A 230 25.68 7.87 -7.06
N LEU A 231 24.41 7.77 -6.67
CA LEU A 231 23.99 6.91 -5.56
C LEU A 231 24.31 5.44 -5.80
N THR A 232 24.21 4.98 -7.04
CA THR A 232 24.53 3.59 -7.40
C THR A 232 26.02 3.30 -7.25
N VAL A 233 26.89 4.26 -7.61
CA VAL A 233 28.35 4.11 -7.42
C VAL A 233 28.69 4.10 -5.93
N ASP A 234 28.11 5.00 -5.15
CA ASP A 234 28.36 5.10 -3.71
C ASP A 234 27.89 3.83 -2.96
N ALA A 235 26.78 3.23 -3.40
CA ALA A 235 26.25 1.98 -2.86
C ALA A 235 27.17 0.76 -3.03
N GLU A 236 28.08 0.77 -4.01
CA GLU A 236 29.06 -0.31 -4.18
C GLU A 236 30.06 -0.39 -3.01
N GLY A 237 30.32 0.74 -2.35
CA GLY A 237 31.23 0.82 -1.19
C GLY A 237 30.69 0.14 0.08
N GLY A 238 29.41 -0.25 0.07
CA GLY A 238 28.71 -0.85 1.22
C GLY A 238 28.27 0.18 2.26
N GLY A 239 27.22 -0.15 3.01
CA GLY A 239 26.73 0.69 4.11
C GLY A 239 26.00 1.98 3.71
N SER A 240 25.69 2.19 2.43
CA SER A 240 24.86 3.33 2.00
C SER A 240 23.43 3.19 2.50
N ARG A 241 22.87 4.30 3.00
CA ARG A 241 21.54 4.38 3.59
C ARG A 241 20.84 5.58 2.98
N ILE A 242 19.97 5.31 2.00
CA ILE A 242 19.43 6.30 1.08
C ILE A 242 17.93 6.43 1.34
N MET A 243 17.45 7.62 1.67
CA MET A 243 16.03 7.88 1.93
C MET A 243 15.44 8.80 0.87
N ALA A 244 14.32 8.40 0.26
CA ALA A 244 13.51 9.28 -0.58
C ALA A 244 12.49 10.04 0.29
N ILE A 245 12.48 11.37 0.20
CA ILE A 245 11.64 12.28 0.98
C ILE A 245 10.83 13.16 0.04
N GLY A 246 9.55 13.38 0.34
CA GLY A 246 8.69 14.26 -0.46
C GLY A 246 7.21 13.98 -0.27
N ALA A 247 6.37 14.91 -0.72
CA ALA A 247 4.92 14.84 -0.57
C ALA A 247 4.29 13.61 -1.29
N LYS A 248 3.00 13.39 -1.06
CA LYS A 248 2.22 12.39 -1.81
C LYS A 248 2.31 12.68 -3.32
N SER A 249 2.41 11.61 -4.13
CA SER A 249 2.50 11.71 -5.59
C SER A 249 3.68 12.55 -6.12
N SER A 250 4.83 12.53 -5.43
CA SER A 250 6.05 13.23 -5.86
C SER A 250 7.02 12.37 -6.68
N GLY A 251 6.86 11.04 -6.70
CA GLY A 251 7.70 10.11 -7.46
C GLY A 251 8.60 9.19 -6.62
N LYS A 252 8.54 9.26 -5.29
CA LYS A 252 9.39 8.46 -4.36
C LYS A 252 9.44 6.96 -4.68
N SER A 253 8.29 6.29 -4.78
CA SER A 253 8.24 4.85 -5.02
C SER A 253 8.85 4.47 -6.38
N THR A 254 8.60 5.27 -7.42
CA THR A 254 9.23 5.09 -8.74
C THR A 254 10.74 5.24 -8.65
N PHE A 255 11.23 6.27 -7.98
CA PHE A 255 12.66 6.45 -7.76
C PHE A 255 13.30 5.31 -6.98
N ASN A 256 12.65 4.85 -5.91
CA ASN A 256 13.16 3.74 -5.11
C ASN A 256 13.25 2.44 -5.93
N ARG A 257 12.28 2.16 -6.83
CA ARG A 257 12.38 1.04 -7.78
C ARG A 257 13.57 1.20 -8.72
N LEU A 258 13.72 2.38 -9.34
CA LEU A 258 14.84 2.69 -10.22
C LEU A 258 16.19 2.48 -9.51
N LEU A 259 16.31 3.03 -8.29
CA LEU A 259 17.52 2.94 -7.48
C LEU A 259 17.85 1.50 -7.08
N CYS A 260 16.87 0.74 -6.60
CA CYS A 260 17.07 -0.67 -6.23
C CYS A 260 17.61 -1.48 -7.42
N ASN A 261 16.96 -1.32 -8.57
CA ASN A 261 17.34 -2.00 -9.81
C ASN A 261 18.73 -1.57 -10.31
N SER A 262 19.07 -0.29 -10.22
CA SER A 262 20.40 0.22 -10.57
C SER A 262 21.48 -0.36 -9.65
N ILE A 263 21.22 -0.43 -8.33
CA ILE A 263 22.15 -1.01 -7.34
C ILE A 263 22.35 -2.51 -7.59
N LEU A 264 21.27 -3.27 -7.81
CA LEU A 264 21.34 -4.72 -8.08
C LEU A 264 22.02 -5.05 -9.42
N SER A 265 22.16 -4.08 -10.30
CA SER A 265 22.89 -4.24 -11.57
C SER A 265 24.41 -4.26 -11.39
N LYS A 266 24.92 -3.93 -10.20
CA LYS A 266 26.35 -3.98 -9.90
C LYS A 266 26.75 -5.39 -9.52
N LEU A 267 27.79 -5.91 -10.18
CA LEU A 267 28.27 -7.29 -9.98
C LEU A 267 28.68 -7.60 -8.52
N SER A 268 29.10 -6.58 -7.77
CA SER A 268 29.45 -6.69 -6.35
C SER A 268 28.23 -6.79 -5.42
N VAL A 269 27.05 -6.37 -5.87
CA VAL A 269 25.84 -6.28 -5.07
C VAL A 269 24.86 -7.37 -5.48
N LYS A 270 24.72 -8.38 -4.63
CA LYS A 270 23.76 -9.48 -4.85
C LYS A 270 22.39 -9.20 -4.23
N LYS A 271 22.37 -8.36 -3.18
CA LYS A 271 21.21 -8.08 -2.36
C LYS A 271 21.29 -6.67 -1.79
N LEU A 272 20.14 -6.09 -1.52
CA LEU A 272 19.99 -4.86 -0.75
C LEU A 272 18.84 -4.98 0.23
N LEU A 273 18.74 -4.05 1.16
CA LEU A 273 17.60 -3.92 2.06
C LEU A 273 16.68 -2.80 1.57
N TYR A 274 15.37 -3.04 1.67
CA TYR A 274 14.33 -2.07 1.46
C TYR A 274 13.55 -1.87 2.75
N LEU A 275 13.58 -0.67 3.31
CA LEU A 275 12.81 -0.29 4.47
C LEU A 275 11.63 0.57 4.03
N ASP A 276 10.42 0.03 4.17
CA ASP A 276 9.20 0.71 3.81
C ASP A 276 8.50 1.29 5.03
N LEU A 277 8.45 2.62 5.08
CA LEU A 277 7.80 3.39 6.13
C LEU A 277 6.56 4.15 5.61
N ASP A 278 6.02 3.79 4.45
CA ASP A 278 4.73 4.32 3.97
C ASP A 278 3.60 3.29 4.21
N PRO A 279 2.77 3.47 5.26
CA PRO A 279 1.66 2.55 5.52
C PRO A 279 0.51 2.68 4.51
N GLY A 280 0.46 3.76 3.74
CA GLY A 280 -0.60 4.03 2.78
C GLY A 280 -0.37 3.33 1.44
N GLN A 281 0.83 3.44 0.89
CA GLN A 281 1.19 2.84 -0.40
C GLN A 281 2.52 2.08 -0.31
N PRO A 282 2.57 1.00 0.49
CA PRO A 282 3.76 0.18 0.60
C PRO A 282 4.09 -0.52 -0.72
N GLU A 283 5.36 -0.83 -0.92
CA GLU A 283 5.92 -1.52 -2.08
C GLU A 283 5.77 -3.03 -1.97
N PHE A 284 6.11 -3.60 -0.81
CA PHE A 284 6.24 -5.06 -0.62
C PHE A 284 5.21 -5.68 0.34
N SER A 285 4.53 -4.88 1.15
CA SER A 285 3.53 -5.35 2.13
C SER A 285 2.12 -4.90 1.73
N PRO A 286 1.04 -5.49 2.27
CA PRO A 286 -0.28 -4.91 2.11
C PRO A 286 -0.39 -3.55 2.85
N PRO A 287 -1.30 -2.66 2.45
CA PRO A 287 -1.55 -1.39 3.14
C PRO A 287 -1.83 -1.56 4.64
N GLY A 288 -1.38 -0.60 5.44
CA GLY A 288 -1.48 -0.62 6.90
C GLY A 288 -0.28 -1.26 7.62
N GLN A 289 0.80 -1.54 6.90
CA GLN A 289 2.02 -2.14 7.43
C GLN A 289 3.26 -1.31 7.06
N VAL A 290 4.29 -1.41 7.90
CA VAL A 290 5.66 -0.96 7.64
C VAL A 290 6.59 -2.17 7.73
N SER A 291 7.58 -2.27 6.85
CA SER A 291 8.33 -3.52 6.71
C SER A 291 9.79 -3.34 6.31
N LEU A 292 10.61 -4.34 6.63
CA LEU A 292 11.98 -4.49 6.19
C LEU A 292 12.09 -5.74 5.31
N VAL A 293 12.53 -5.55 4.06
CA VAL A 293 12.61 -6.61 3.04
C VAL A 293 14.03 -6.71 2.50
N GLU A 294 14.53 -7.94 2.37
CA GLU A 294 15.76 -8.23 1.62
C GLU A 294 15.41 -8.47 0.14
N VAL A 295 15.95 -7.64 -0.74
CA VAL A 295 15.68 -7.64 -2.18
C VAL A 295 16.87 -8.25 -2.91
N SER A 296 16.63 -9.28 -3.72
CA SER A 296 17.65 -9.99 -4.50
C SER A 296 17.34 -10.06 -6.00
N CYS A 297 16.18 -9.55 -6.44
CA CYS A 297 15.77 -9.49 -7.83
C CYS A 297 15.26 -8.09 -8.20
N ASN A 298 15.31 -7.78 -9.49
CA ASN A 298 14.83 -6.49 -10.01
C ASN A 298 13.31 -6.35 -9.86
N ILE A 299 12.89 -5.16 -9.43
CA ILE A 299 11.50 -4.75 -9.26
C ILE A 299 10.97 -4.22 -10.59
N PHE A 300 10.40 -5.12 -11.41
CA PHE A 300 9.86 -4.82 -12.74
C PHE A 300 8.34 -4.86 -12.79
N GLY A 301 7.70 -4.14 -11.87
CA GLY A 301 6.25 -4.00 -11.86
C GLY A 301 5.73 -3.11 -10.74
N PRO A 302 4.41 -2.88 -10.68
CA PRO A 302 3.75 -2.24 -9.54
C PRO A 302 3.79 -3.08 -8.25
N SER A 303 3.56 -2.46 -7.09
CA SER A 303 3.61 -3.10 -5.76
C SER A 303 2.74 -4.37 -5.65
N PHE A 304 1.55 -4.38 -6.26
CA PHE A 304 0.65 -5.54 -6.26
C PHE A 304 1.21 -6.78 -6.99
N THR A 305 2.37 -6.69 -7.65
CA THR A 305 2.98 -7.79 -8.42
C THR A 305 4.01 -8.60 -7.64
N HIS A 306 4.43 -8.14 -6.46
CA HIS A 306 5.61 -8.70 -5.78
C HIS A 306 5.57 -8.58 -4.26
N ALA A 307 4.40 -8.80 -3.65
CA ALA A 307 4.28 -8.83 -2.19
C ALA A 307 5.28 -9.83 -1.56
N ALA A 308 6.06 -9.33 -0.61
CA ALA A 308 7.12 -10.07 0.05
C ALA A 308 6.58 -11.15 0.99
N SER A 309 7.38 -12.19 1.19
CA SER A 309 7.09 -13.24 2.17
C SER A 309 8.37 -13.74 2.82
N SER A 310 8.28 -14.36 4.00
CA SER A 310 9.43 -14.89 4.72
C SER A 310 10.16 -16.02 3.96
N SER A 311 9.45 -16.72 3.07
CA SER A 311 9.94 -17.82 2.23
C SER A 311 10.36 -17.39 0.82
N SER A 312 10.11 -16.14 0.42
CA SER A 312 10.45 -15.64 -0.92
C SER A 312 11.96 -15.57 -1.11
N GLN A 313 12.45 -16.06 -2.24
CA GLN A 313 13.86 -15.98 -2.61
C GLN A 313 14.23 -14.60 -3.21
N SER A 314 13.26 -13.96 -3.89
CA SER A 314 13.42 -12.66 -4.55
C SER A 314 13.25 -11.48 -3.60
N TYR A 315 12.26 -11.58 -2.71
CA TYR A 315 11.79 -10.49 -1.83
C TYR A 315 11.48 -11.04 -0.45
N ARG A 316 12.54 -11.33 0.32
CA ARG A 316 12.42 -11.99 1.62
C ARG A 316 12.00 -10.99 2.69
N LEU A 317 10.81 -11.17 3.25
CA LEU A 317 10.34 -10.37 4.38
C LEU A 317 11.17 -10.72 5.63
N LEU A 318 11.88 -9.73 6.18
CA LEU A 318 12.71 -9.91 7.37
C LEU A 318 11.98 -9.58 8.66
N ARG A 319 11.18 -8.50 8.64
CA ARG A 319 10.36 -8.05 9.78
C ARG A 319 9.25 -7.13 9.28
N SER A 320 8.08 -7.17 9.92
CA SER A 320 6.96 -6.28 9.60
C SER A 320 6.21 -5.89 10.87
N HIS A 321 5.69 -4.67 10.89
CA HIS A 321 4.77 -4.17 11.92
C HIS A 321 3.50 -3.66 11.28
N THR A 322 2.38 -3.82 11.99
CA THR A 322 1.11 -3.23 11.57
C THR A 322 0.87 -1.93 12.33
N LEU A 323 0.37 -0.92 11.62
CA LEU A 323 -0.29 0.24 12.22
C LEU A 323 -1.82 0.05 12.25
N ALA A 324 -2.30 -1.00 11.59
CA ALA A 324 -3.69 -1.27 11.31
C ALA A 324 -4.46 -0.05 10.75
N ALA A 325 -3.75 0.84 10.05
CA ALA A 325 -4.27 2.07 9.47
C ALA A 325 -3.37 2.52 8.31
N THR A 326 -3.94 3.18 7.30
CA THR A 326 -3.20 3.71 6.13
C THR A 326 -2.49 5.03 6.40
N SER A 327 -2.47 5.48 7.66
CA SER A 327 -1.87 6.71 8.15
C SER A 327 -1.50 6.54 9.62
N PHE A 328 -0.41 7.19 10.05
CA PHE A 328 0.01 7.21 11.46
C PHE A 328 -0.56 8.41 12.25
N LYS A 329 -1.48 9.19 11.66
CA LYS A 329 -2.02 10.42 12.27
C LYS A 329 -2.54 10.20 13.70
N ASP A 330 -3.17 9.05 13.93
CA ASP A 330 -3.84 8.75 15.20
C ASP A 330 -2.86 8.27 16.28
N ASP A 331 -1.73 7.67 15.89
CA ASP A 331 -0.67 7.23 16.81
C ASP A 331 0.74 7.36 16.19
N PRO A 332 1.31 8.59 16.18
CA PRO A 332 2.66 8.84 15.68
C PRO A 332 3.76 8.14 16.51
N ALA A 333 3.50 7.92 17.81
CA ALA A 333 4.47 7.31 18.71
C ALA A 333 4.66 5.83 18.37
N HIS A 334 3.57 5.10 18.13
CA HIS A 334 3.62 3.71 17.66
C HIS A 334 4.32 3.59 16.31
N TYR A 335 4.01 4.48 15.36
CA TYR A 335 4.70 4.50 14.08
C TYR A 335 6.21 4.68 14.24
N MET A 336 6.64 5.64 15.08
CA MET A 336 8.06 5.88 15.32
C MET A 336 8.71 4.68 16.02
N ALA A 337 8.04 4.04 16.98
CA ALA A 337 8.53 2.83 17.63
C ALA A 337 8.70 1.66 16.63
N CYS A 338 7.74 1.48 15.71
CA CYS A 338 7.82 0.51 14.63
C CYS A 338 9.01 0.82 13.71
N ALA A 339 9.16 2.07 13.30
CA ALA A 339 10.26 2.51 12.43
C ALA A 339 11.61 2.29 13.11
N GLN A 340 11.75 2.65 14.39
CA GLN A 340 12.97 2.49 15.16
C GLN A 340 13.38 1.02 15.29
N ASP A 341 12.42 0.13 15.55
CA ASP A 341 12.66 -1.31 15.60
C ASP A 341 13.12 -1.85 14.23
N LEU A 342 12.46 -1.48 13.14
CA LEU A 342 12.88 -1.88 11.79
C LEU A 342 14.27 -1.35 11.41
N ILE A 343 14.58 -0.10 11.76
CA ILE A 343 15.90 0.52 11.57
C ILE A 343 16.97 -0.27 12.33
N ASN A 344 16.67 -0.72 13.55
CA ASN A 344 17.56 -1.55 14.36
C ASN A 344 17.78 -2.95 13.75
N HIS A 345 16.79 -3.49 13.03
CA HIS A 345 16.95 -4.74 12.27
C HIS A 345 17.75 -4.56 10.98
N ALA A 346 17.81 -3.34 10.44
CA ALA A 346 18.57 -2.99 9.25
C ALA A 346 20.07 -2.70 9.51
N ARG A 347 20.70 -3.35 10.51
CA ARG A 347 22.12 -3.15 10.91
C ARG A 347 23.16 -3.85 10.02
N SER A 348 22.76 -4.31 8.83
CA SER A 348 23.67 -4.99 7.89
C SER A 348 24.58 -4.00 7.14
N ARG A 349 25.61 -4.52 6.47
CA ARG A 349 26.44 -3.74 5.52
C ARG A 349 25.82 -3.62 4.13
N LEU A 350 24.67 -4.26 3.88
CA LEU A 350 23.98 -4.16 2.60
C LEU A 350 23.51 -2.71 2.37
N PRO A 351 23.47 -2.24 1.13
CA PRO A 351 22.82 -0.98 0.81
C PRO A 351 21.37 -1.00 1.30
N LEU A 352 20.92 0.11 1.88
CA LEU A 352 19.56 0.29 2.40
C LEU A 352 18.87 1.41 1.63
N VAL A 353 17.75 1.08 0.98
CA VAL A 353 16.83 2.05 0.38
C VAL A 353 15.63 2.21 1.31
N ILE A 354 15.31 3.45 1.68
CA ILE A 354 14.25 3.79 2.63
C ILE A 354 13.15 4.58 1.91
N ASN A 355 11.93 4.04 1.91
CA ASN A 355 10.74 4.72 1.45
C ASN A 355 10.08 5.47 2.61
N SER A 356 9.98 6.80 2.54
CA SER A 356 9.26 7.60 3.51
C SER A 356 7.77 7.68 3.18
N CYS A 357 6.95 7.93 4.20
CA CYS A 357 5.58 8.38 3.98
C CYS A 357 5.51 9.73 3.23
N GLY A 358 4.34 10.05 2.68
CA GLY A 358 4.09 11.31 1.97
C GLY A 358 3.77 12.53 2.85
N TRP A 359 3.95 12.47 4.17
CA TRP A 359 3.69 13.58 5.08
C TRP A 359 4.96 14.39 5.32
N VAL A 360 5.02 15.61 4.77
CA VAL A 360 6.22 16.47 4.81
C VAL A 360 5.99 17.81 5.52
N SER A 361 4.85 18.01 6.15
CA SER A 361 4.49 19.24 6.89
C SER A 361 3.84 18.92 8.23
N GLY A 362 3.84 19.91 9.14
CA GLY A 362 3.23 19.81 10.47
C GLY A 362 3.72 18.61 11.28
N LEU A 363 2.79 17.83 11.84
CA LEU A 363 3.08 16.60 12.60
C LEU A 363 3.96 15.62 11.81
N GLY A 364 3.71 15.49 10.50
CA GLY A 364 4.45 14.56 9.65
C GLY A 364 5.92 14.94 9.48
N ALA A 365 6.21 16.24 9.41
CA ALA A 365 7.57 16.74 9.29
C ALA A 365 8.40 16.47 10.56
N ASN A 366 7.79 16.57 11.74
CA ASN A 366 8.44 16.21 13.01
C ASN A 366 8.77 14.71 13.06
N VAL A 367 7.78 13.85 12.75
CA VAL A 367 7.99 12.40 12.71
C VAL A 367 9.05 12.03 11.67
N LEU A 368 9.05 12.69 10.51
CA LEU A 368 10.06 12.48 9.48
C LEU A 368 11.47 12.88 9.97
N ALA A 369 11.59 13.99 10.71
CA ALA A 369 12.85 14.41 11.32
C ALA A 369 13.37 13.37 12.33
N ASP A 370 12.47 12.79 13.14
CA ASP A 370 12.82 11.72 14.09
C ASP A 370 13.31 10.46 13.36
N VAL A 371 12.60 10.05 12.29
CA VAL A 371 13.01 8.92 11.45
C VAL A 371 14.36 9.17 10.80
N VAL A 372 14.60 10.36 10.25
CA VAL A 372 15.90 10.73 9.65
C VAL A 372 17.02 10.63 10.68
N SER A 373 16.79 11.17 11.88
CA SER A 373 17.76 11.17 12.98
C SER A 373 18.10 9.75 13.44
N ALA A 374 17.10 8.86 13.49
CA ALA A 374 17.27 7.45 13.83
C ALA A 374 17.93 6.62 12.71
N SER A 375 17.74 7.01 11.45
CA SER A 375 18.09 6.17 10.29
C SER A 375 19.57 6.13 9.96
N GLY A 376 20.36 7.13 10.39
CA GLY A 376 21.79 7.22 10.10
C GLY A 376 22.10 7.32 8.60
N LEU A 377 21.40 8.22 7.90
CA LEU A 377 21.45 8.33 6.43
C LEU A 377 22.83 8.73 5.90
N SER A 378 23.20 8.14 4.76
CA SER A 378 24.29 8.65 3.90
C SER A 378 23.76 9.66 2.89
N ASP A 379 22.53 9.46 2.41
CA ASP A 379 21.94 10.27 1.34
C ASP A 379 20.45 10.51 1.59
N ALA A 380 20.04 11.76 1.47
CA ALA A 380 18.64 12.16 1.43
C ALA A 380 18.29 12.68 0.04
N VAL A 381 17.26 12.11 -0.59
CA VAL A 381 16.78 12.49 -1.91
C VAL A 381 15.42 13.17 -1.77
N ILE A 382 15.42 14.49 -1.93
CA ILE A 382 14.27 15.36 -1.74
C ILE A 382 13.55 15.53 -3.07
N PHE A 383 12.28 15.16 -3.10
CA PHE A 383 11.35 15.45 -4.19
C PHE A 383 10.57 16.70 -3.85
N ASP A 384 10.92 17.80 -4.50
CA ASP A 384 10.26 19.09 -4.29
C ASP A 384 8.76 19.05 -4.63
N PRO A 385 7.92 19.91 -4.03
CA PRO A 385 8.27 20.86 -2.97
C PRO A 385 8.35 20.20 -1.60
N VAL A 386 9.35 20.62 -0.81
CA VAL A 386 9.46 20.39 0.64
C VAL A 386 9.82 21.73 1.28
N GLU A 387 9.34 22.00 2.49
CA GLU A 387 9.59 23.27 3.17
C GLU A 387 11.10 23.50 3.39
N GLU A 388 11.63 24.64 2.92
CA GLU A 388 13.07 24.96 3.00
C GLU A 388 13.64 24.88 4.42
N PRO A 389 12.96 25.29 5.51
CA PRO A 389 13.47 25.10 6.87
C PRO A 389 13.79 23.64 7.22
N PHE A 390 13.04 22.68 6.67
CA PHE A 390 13.32 21.26 6.84
C PHE A 390 14.54 20.84 6.00
N VAL A 391 14.68 21.36 4.78
CA VAL A 391 15.83 21.10 3.91
C VAL A 391 17.12 21.64 4.53
N GLU A 392 17.10 22.85 5.08
CA GLU A 392 18.22 23.46 5.80
C GLU A 392 18.58 22.65 7.05
N TRP A 393 17.57 22.22 7.82
CA TRP A 393 17.77 21.33 8.98
C TRP A 393 18.44 20.01 8.57
N LEU A 394 18.00 19.38 7.47
CA LEU A 394 18.62 18.16 6.93
C LEU A 394 20.10 18.40 6.60
N GLN A 395 20.41 19.47 5.87
CA GLN A 395 21.78 19.82 5.50
C GLN A 395 22.68 20.06 6.73
N GLY A 396 22.10 20.50 7.85
CA GLY A 396 22.79 20.71 9.12
C GLY A 396 23.03 19.46 9.98
N GLN A 397 22.38 18.32 9.72
CA GLN A 397 22.43 17.13 10.60
C GLN A 397 23.79 16.45 10.63
N SER A 398 24.50 16.36 9.50
CA SER A 398 25.79 15.67 9.43
C SER A 398 26.59 16.12 8.22
N SER A 399 27.88 16.41 8.42
CA SER A 399 28.82 16.70 7.32
C SER A 399 29.04 15.53 6.36
N LYS A 400 28.60 14.32 6.72
CA LYS A 400 28.71 13.12 5.88
C LYS A 400 27.44 12.81 5.07
N MET A 401 26.31 13.43 5.40
CA MET A 401 25.05 13.18 4.69
C MET A 401 24.96 14.07 3.45
N ALA A 402 24.81 13.49 2.27
CA ALA A 402 24.56 14.23 1.05
C ALA A 402 23.06 14.46 0.84
N VAL A 403 22.68 15.69 0.46
CA VAL A 403 21.29 16.04 0.15
C VAL A 403 21.18 16.30 -1.35
N HIS A 404 20.29 15.56 -2.01
CA HIS A 404 20.02 15.65 -3.45
C HIS A 404 18.60 16.17 -3.65
N ARG A 405 18.40 17.12 -4.57
CA ARG A 405 17.07 17.65 -4.90
C ARG A 405 16.65 17.20 -6.29
N LEU A 406 15.40 16.77 -6.41
CA LEU A 406 14.76 16.37 -7.65
C LEU A 406 13.45 17.17 -7.80
N PRO A 407 13.16 17.70 -9.00
CA PRO A 407 11.90 18.39 -9.23
C PRO A 407 10.73 17.40 -9.15
N ARG A 408 9.57 17.90 -8.70
CA ARG A 408 8.33 17.13 -8.83
C ARG A 408 8.09 16.84 -10.31
N GLN A 409 7.85 15.57 -10.64
CA GLN A 409 7.26 15.27 -11.94
C GLN A 409 5.81 15.75 -11.96
N ALA A 410 5.38 16.34 -13.08
CA ALA A 410 4.01 16.80 -13.25
C ALA A 410 3.03 15.65 -12.99
N SER A 411 2.00 15.91 -12.18
CA SER A 411 0.99 14.90 -11.87
C SER A 411 0.29 14.51 -13.18
N ARG A 412 0.37 13.23 -13.53
CA ARG A 412 -0.35 12.67 -14.68
C ARG A 412 -1.69 12.11 -14.19
N PRO A 413 -2.76 12.16 -15.01
CA PRO A 413 -4.01 11.50 -14.66
C PRO A 413 -3.74 10.01 -14.42
N SER A 414 -3.90 9.56 -13.18
CA SER A 414 -3.84 8.15 -12.86
C SER A 414 -5.20 7.54 -13.16
N PRO A 415 -5.28 6.40 -13.87
CA PRO A 415 -6.53 5.70 -14.07
C PRO A 415 -7.03 5.01 -12.80
N ARG A 416 -6.24 5.06 -11.70
CA ARG A 416 -6.60 4.52 -10.39
C ARG A 416 -6.34 5.55 -9.29
N THR A 417 -7.32 5.73 -8.42
CA THR A 417 -7.17 6.52 -7.20
C THR A 417 -6.27 5.78 -6.20
N PRO A 418 -5.71 6.49 -5.18
CA PRO A 418 -4.99 5.83 -4.10
C PRO A 418 -5.76 4.71 -3.38
N ALA A 419 -7.07 4.87 -3.20
CA ALA A 419 -7.92 3.86 -2.58
C ALA A 419 -8.07 2.61 -3.47
N GLU A 420 -8.30 2.81 -4.78
CA GLU A 420 -8.36 1.70 -5.74
C GLU A 420 -7.04 0.95 -5.83
N MET A 421 -5.89 1.64 -5.80
CA MET A 421 -4.58 0.98 -5.77
C MET A 421 -4.38 0.14 -4.50
N ARG A 422 -4.83 0.62 -3.34
CA ARG A 422 -4.81 -0.17 -2.10
C ARG A 422 -5.74 -1.39 -2.17
N ALA A 423 -6.93 -1.22 -2.75
CA ALA A 423 -7.85 -2.33 -2.99
C ALA A 423 -7.24 -3.38 -3.94
N MET A 424 -6.56 -2.95 -5.01
CA MET A 424 -5.82 -3.83 -5.92
C MET A 424 -4.72 -4.60 -5.19
N GLN A 425 -3.96 -3.93 -4.33
CA GLN A 425 -2.87 -4.53 -3.57
C GLN A 425 -3.38 -5.54 -2.53
N ASN A 426 -4.47 -5.21 -1.82
CA ASN A 426 -5.13 -6.14 -0.90
C ASN A 426 -5.68 -7.37 -1.63
N LEU A 427 -6.40 -7.18 -2.74
CA LEU A 427 -6.91 -8.29 -3.54
C LEU A 427 -5.75 -9.18 -4.03
N ALA A 428 -4.70 -8.58 -4.61
CA ALA A 428 -3.54 -9.34 -5.05
C ALA A 428 -2.85 -10.09 -3.90
N TYR A 429 -2.78 -9.51 -2.70
CA TYR A 429 -2.22 -10.15 -1.51
C TYR A 429 -3.03 -11.39 -1.09
N PHE A 430 -4.35 -11.26 -0.91
CA PHE A 430 -5.20 -12.38 -0.46
C PHE A 430 -5.33 -13.52 -1.48
N HIS A 431 -5.16 -13.22 -2.77
CA HIS A 431 -5.19 -14.21 -3.85
C HIS A 431 -3.82 -14.80 -4.21
N GLN A 432 -2.75 -14.34 -3.57
CA GLN A 432 -1.39 -14.85 -3.79
C GLN A 432 -1.27 -16.32 -3.35
N ARG A 433 -0.53 -17.10 -4.14
CA ARG A 433 -0.20 -18.50 -3.90
C ARG A 433 1.28 -18.73 -4.18
N GLN A 434 1.98 -19.28 -3.20
CA GLN A 434 3.38 -19.65 -3.38
C GLN A 434 3.48 -20.98 -4.14
N SER A 435 4.28 -21.00 -5.21
CA SER A 435 4.62 -22.21 -5.95
C SER A 435 5.67 -23.01 -5.17
N SER A 436 5.40 -24.29 -4.91
CA SER A 436 6.35 -25.18 -4.21
C SER A 436 7.65 -25.43 -4.99
N ASN A 437 7.66 -25.21 -6.31
CA ASN A 437 8.73 -25.69 -7.19
C ASN A 437 9.59 -24.58 -7.83
N SER A 438 9.11 -23.34 -7.90
CA SER A 438 9.80 -22.26 -8.64
C SER A 438 10.05 -20.99 -7.83
N GLY A 439 9.53 -20.87 -6.61
CA GLY A 439 9.59 -19.60 -5.85
C GLY A 439 8.76 -18.47 -6.47
N ASP A 440 8.21 -18.66 -7.66
CA ASP A 440 7.38 -17.67 -8.34
C ASP A 440 6.02 -17.51 -7.65
N LEU A 441 5.58 -16.26 -7.58
CA LEU A 441 4.24 -15.92 -7.15
C LEU A 441 3.24 -16.27 -8.25
N SER A 442 2.14 -16.88 -7.82
CA SER A 442 0.97 -17.10 -8.65
C SER A 442 -0.28 -16.55 -7.98
N TRP A 443 -1.33 -16.30 -8.74
CA TRP A 443 -2.60 -15.77 -8.23
C TRP A 443 -3.76 -16.72 -8.53
N SER A 444 -4.61 -16.89 -7.54
CA SER A 444 -5.90 -17.58 -7.66
C SER A 444 -6.90 -16.69 -8.39
N GLY A 445 -7.70 -17.28 -9.27
CA GLY A 445 -8.84 -16.61 -9.90
C GLY A 445 -10.17 -16.96 -9.27
N LYS A 446 -10.16 -17.67 -8.13
CA LYS A 446 -11.36 -18.07 -7.41
C LYS A 446 -11.72 -17.00 -6.38
N PRO A 447 -13.01 -16.69 -6.18
CA PRO A 447 -13.43 -15.68 -5.22
C PRO A 447 -13.06 -16.09 -3.78
N ILE A 448 -12.86 -15.10 -2.91
CA ILE A 448 -12.41 -15.25 -1.53
C ILE A 448 -13.34 -16.16 -0.71
N SER A 449 -14.64 -16.13 -1.01
CA SER A 449 -15.69 -16.98 -0.43
C SER A 449 -15.46 -18.49 -0.65
N SER A 450 -14.81 -18.84 -1.77
CA SER A 450 -14.50 -20.23 -2.14
C SER A 450 -13.17 -20.73 -1.55
N LEU A 451 -12.38 -19.84 -0.94
CA LEU A 451 -11.11 -20.20 -0.34
C LEU A 451 -11.36 -20.94 0.98
N ARG A 452 -10.52 -21.95 1.24
CA ARG A 452 -10.58 -22.72 2.48
C ARG A 452 -10.19 -21.81 3.66
N PRO A 453 -11.03 -21.66 4.69
CA PRO A 453 -10.66 -20.89 5.87
C PRO A 453 -9.67 -21.66 6.74
N TRP A 454 -8.78 -20.92 7.39
CA TRP A 454 -8.07 -21.31 8.59
C TRP A 454 -9.03 -21.13 9.78
N THR A 455 -9.42 -22.24 10.38
CA THR A 455 -10.29 -22.25 11.56
C THR A 455 -9.44 -22.20 12.82
N ILE A 456 -9.71 -21.24 13.70
CA ILE A 456 -9.08 -21.10 15.01
C ILE A 456 -10.14 -21.03 16.11
N SER A 457 -9.87 -21.60 17.27
CA SER A 457 -10.75 -21.57 18.44
C SER A 457 -10.39 -20.41 19.38
N TYR A 458 -11.42 -19.84 20.01
CA TYR A 458 -11.30 -18.85 21.08
C TYR A 458 -11.98 -19.28 22.39
N GLY A 459 -12.38 -20.56 22.47
CA GLY A 459 -12.89 -21.15 23.71
C GLY A 459 -11.79 -21.22 24.78
N GLU A 460 -12.11 -20.95 26.04
CA GLU A 460 -11.13 -20.82 27.14
C GLU A 460 -10.10 -21.95 27.24
N LEU A 461 -10.51 -23.19 26.99
CA LEU A 461 -9.64 -24.37 27.13
C LEU A 461 -8.88 -24.74 25.84
N THR A 462 -9.24 -24.11 24.71
CA THR A 462 -8.75 -24.47 23.38
C THR A 462 -8.32 -23.24 22.58
N ALA A 463 -8.05 -22.11 23.24
CA ALA A 463 -7.81 -20.84 22.57
C ALA A 463 -6.50 -20.87 21.77
N ASP A 464 -6.59 -20.66 20.46
CA ASP A 464 -5.45 -20.58 19.54
C ASP A 464 -4.83 -19.17 19.49
N PHE A 465 -5.49 -18.17 20.08
CA PHE A 465 -5.00 -16.80 20.20
C PHE A 465 -5.39 -16.19 21.55
N ILE A 466 -4.66 -15.16 21.97
CA ILE A 466 -4.81 -14.51 23.28
C ILE A 466 -6.11 -13.70 23.32
N ALA A 467 -6.22 -12.71 22.43
CA ALA A 467 -7.33 -11.77 22.38
C ALA A 467 -7.34 -11.00 21.05
N VAL A 468 -8.46 -10.33 20.79
CA VAL A 468 -8.55 -9.26 19.79
C VAL A 468 -8.12 -7.94 20.43
N LEU A 469 -7.16 -7.25 19.80
CA LEU A 469 -6.70 -5.93 20.20
C LEU A 469 -7.15 -4.89 19.17
N SER A 470 -7.70 -3.77 19.63
CA SER A 470 -8.09 -2.67 18.74
C SER A 470 -7.04 -1.57 18.75
N TYR A 471 -6.51 -1.22 17.59
CA TYR A 471 -5.72 0.00 17.41
C TYR A 471 -6.66 1.16 17.05
N GLY A 472 -6.34 2.35 17.55
CA GLY A 472 -7.20 3.52 17.43
C GLY A 472 -8.47 3.38 18.27
N GLN A 473 -9.62 3.69 17.68
CA GLN A 473 -10.89 3.66 18.40
C GLN A 473 -11.44 2.23 18.55
N ALA A 474 -11.45 1.71 19.77
CA ALA A 474 -12.08 0.44 20.09
C ALA A 474 -13.63 0.55 19.99
N PRO A 475 -14.31 -0.43 19.35
CA PRO A 475 -15.77 -0.47 19.37
C PRO A 475 -16.26 -0.87 20.76
N GLY A 476 -17.50 -0.53 21.09
CA GLY A 476 -18.13 -1.06 22.31
C GLY A 476 -18.16 -2.59 22.27
N PRO A 477 -17.96 -3.29 23.41
CA PRO A 477 -17.85 -4.76 23.43
C PRO A 477 -19.03 -5.50 22.79
N ALA A 478 -20.24 -4.94 22.88
CA ALA A 478 -21.46 -5.48 22.28
C ALA A 478 -21.45 -5.48 20.74
N PHE A 479 -20.60 -4.66 20.10
CA PHE A 479 -20.51 -4.53 18.65
C PHE A 479 -19.24 -5.15 18.08
N LEU A 480 -18.37 -5.72 18.92
CA LEU A 480 -17.07 -6.21 18.46
C LEU A 480 -17.23 -7.35 17.45
N ALA A 481 -18.12 -8.32 17.70
CA ALA A 481 -18.37 -9.42 16.78
C ALA A 481 -18.86 -8.91 15.41
N GLU A 482 -19.82 -7.98 15.41
CA GLU A 482 -20.38 -7.38 14.19
C GLU A 482 -19.33 -6.61 13.39
N VAL A 483 -18.47 -5.84 14.07
CA VAL A 483 -17.40 -5.06 13.43
C VAL A 483 -16.28 -5.96 12.90
N LEU A 484 -16.03 -7.10 13.55
CA LEU A 484 -15.02 -8.05 13.12
C LEU A 484 -15.47 -8.85 11.90
N ASP A 485 -16.75 -9.20 11.81
CA ASP A 485 -17.28 -10.00 10.71
C ASP A 485 -17.09 -9.32 9.35
N GLY A 486 -16.41 -10.00 8.43
CA GLY A 486 -16.03 -9.46 7.12
C GLY A 486 -14.81 -8.52 7.12
N SER A 487 -14.23 -8.18 8.29
CA SER A 487 -13.13 -7.21 8.37
C SER A 487 -11.74 -7.84 8.19
N PRO A 488 -10.75 -7.08 7.67
CA PRO A 488 -9.35 -7.49 7.69
C PRO A 488 -8.74 -7.23 9.08
N LEU A 489 -7.83 -8.13 9.46
CA LEU A 489 -7.09 -8.11 10.71
C LEU A 489 -5.61 -8.35 10.42
N ALA A 490 -4.75 -7.81 11.27
CA ALA A 490 -3.36 -8.22 11.33
C ALA A 490 -3.18 -9.36 12.33
N VAL A 491 -2.47 -10.40 11.91
CA VAL A 491 -2.04 -11.48 12.80
C VAL A 491 -0.68 -11.09 13.35
N VAL A 492 -0.59 -10.93 14.67
CA VAL A 492 0.62 -10.49 15.37
C VAL A 492 1.06 -11.58 16.34
N THR A 493 2.34 -11.94 16.30
CA THR A 493 2.95 -12.81 17.30
C THR A 493 3.65 -11.97 18.35
N VAL A 494 3.52 -12.38 19.61
CA VAL A 494 4.16 -11.78 20.77
C VAL A 494 5.24 -12.73 21.31
N ASP A 495 6.35 -12.18 21.78
CA ASP A 495 7.38 -12.96 22.46
C ASP A 495 6.83 -13.46 23.81
N ALA A 496 6.79 -14.79 23.98
CA ALA A 496 6.29 -15.41 25.19
C ALA A 496 7.12 -15.06 26.44
N GLN A 497 8.40 -14.72 26.27
CA GLN A 497 9.28 -14.34 27.39
C GLN A 497 9.11 -12.88 27.79
N HIS A 498 8.55 -12.04 26.91
CA HIS A 498 8.38 -10.60 27.10
C HIS A 498 6.93 -10.18 26.92
N MET A 499 6.01 -11.01 27.41
CA MET A 499 4.57 -10.81 27.22
C MET A 499 4.10 -9.54 27.95
N ASP A 500 4.53 -9.37 29.19
CA ASP A 500 4.23 -8.21 30.02
C ASP A 500 4.71 -6.90 29.39
N GLU A 501 5.94 -6.89 28.85
CA GLU A 501 6.51 -5.74 28.15
C GLU A 501 5.84 -5.49 26.78
N ALA A 502 5.35 -6.54 26.12
CA ALA A 502 4.63 -6.39 24.86
C ALA A 502 3.27 -5.71 25.01
N PHE A 503 2.59 -5.92 26.15
CA PHE A 503 1.31 -5.30 26.50
C PHE A 503 1.45 -4.07 27.43
N GLY A 504 2.68 -3.65 27.73
CA GLY A 504 2.96 -2.51 28.60
C GLY A 504 2.31 -1.23 28.09
N THR A 505 1.80 -0.42 29.02
CA THR A 505 1.11 0.86 28.74
C THR A 505 2.02 2.08 28.90
N GLU A 506 3.28 1.88 29.33
CA GLU A 506 4.26 2.96 29.36
C GLU A 506 4.66 3.30 27.92
N ASN A 507 4.60 4.59 27.56
CA ASN A 507 5.12 5.09 26.29
C ASN A 507 6.50 4.46 26.06
N TYR A 508 6.79 3.98 24.84
CA TYR A 508 7.96 3.22 24.34
C TYR A 508 9.39 3.54 24.87
N ALA A 509 9.57 4.45 25.82
CA ALA A 509 10.73 4.56 26.70
C ALA A 509 10.91 3.30 27.55
N ASP A 510 12.16 3.07 27.99
CA ASP A 510 12.58 1.89 28.75
C ASP A 510 11.57 1.55 29.88
N PHE A 511 10.92 0.39 29.71
CA PHE A 511 9.93 -0.17 30.61
C PHE A 511 10.51 -0.28 32.02
N ASN A 512 10.02 0.54 32.95
CA ASN A 512 10.47 0.57 34.35
C ASN A 512 9.30 0.35 35.34
N GLY A 513 8.07 0.20 34.85
CA GLY A 513 6.87 -0.03 35.64
C GLY A 513 6.41 -1.49 35.73
N ASP A 514 5.41 -1.75 36.58
CA ASP A 514 4.70 -3.04 36.65
C ASP A 514 3.78 -3.19 35.43
N ALA A 515 3.95 -4.24 34.63
CA ALA A 515 3.03 -4.54 33.54
C ALA A 515 1.67 -4.93 34.11
N PRO A 516 0.56 -4.53 33.47
CA PRO A 516 -0.73 -5.08 33.85
C PRO A 516 -0.71 -6.59 33.58
N SER A 517 -1.05 -7.40 34.59
CA SER A 517 -1.26 -8.83 34.39
C SER A 517 -2.24 -9.07 33.24
N LEU A 518 -1.91 -9.98 32.31
CA LEU A 518 -2.77 -10.31 31.16
C LEU A 518 -4.20 -10.67 31.57
N ASP A 519 -4.34 -11.43 32.67
CA ASP A 519 -5.63 -11.84 33.23
C ASP A 519 -6.46 -10.64 33.70
N GLY A 520 -5.78 -9.52 34.00
CA GLY A 520 -6.37 -8.26 34.39
C GLY A 520 -6.78 -7.35 33.23
N ILE A 521 -6.43 -7.62 31.97
CA ILE A 521 -6.78 -6.74 30.82
C ILE A 521 -7.65 -7.42 29.79
N ILE A 522 -7.67 -8.75 29.74
CA ILE A 522 -8.53 -9.51 28.84
C ILE A 522 -9.96 -9.54 29.40
N SER A 523 -10.94 -9.37 28.53
CA SER A 523 -12.35 -9.59 28.83
C SER A 523 -13.04 -10.27 27.66
N ARG A 524 -14.27 -10.75 27.90
CA ARG A 524 -15.04 -11.45 26.88
C ARG A 524 -16.32 -10.69 26.52
N THR A 525 -16.71 -10.75 25.25
CA THR A 525 -18.01 -10.24 24.78
C THR A 525 -19.14 -11.20 25.16
N ALA A 526 -20.38 -10.87 24.81
CA ALA A 526 -21.52 -11.78 25.00
C ALA A 526 -21.38 -13.07 24.17
N GLU A 527 -20.67 -13.00 23.05
CA GLU A 527 -20.31 -14.12 22.17
C GLU A 527 -19.07 -14.89 22.65
N GLU A 528 -18.55 -14.57 23.85
CA GLU A 528 -17.34 -15.16 24.43
C GLU A 528 -16.05 -14.82 23.68
N LEU A 529 -16.04 -13.82 22.79
CA LEU A 529 -14.82 -13.39 22.10
C LEU A 529 -13.87 -12.68 23.08
N PRO A 530 -12.61 -13.14 23.21
CA PRO A 530 -11.63 -12.47 24.06
C PRO A 530 -11.14 -11.19 23.40
N TYR A 531 -11.12 -10.08 24.14
CA TYR A 531 -10.61 -8.79 23.69
C TYR A 531 -9.82 -8.08 24.78
N ILE A 532 -8.89 -7.22 24.38
CA ILE A 532 -8.16 -6.35 25.29
C ILE A 532 -9.01 -5.13 25.63
N ARG A 533 -9.26 -4.91 26.92
CA ARG A 533 -10.03 -3.75 27.40
C ARG A 533 -9.30 -2.44 27.18
N THR A 534 -10.07 -1.39 26.99
CA THR A 534 -9.58 -0.02 27.11
C THR A 534 -9.18 0.30 28.55
N ASP A 535 -8.18 1.15 28.73
CA ASP A 535 -7.82 1.72 30.02
C ASP A 535 -8.91 2.66 30.57
N ALA A 536 -8.64 3.28 31.73
CA ALA A 536 -9.55 4.22 32.38
C ALA A 536 -9.85 5.48 31.52
N GLN A 537 -9.05 5.74 30.48
CA GLN A 537 -9.21 6.84 29.54
C GLN A 537 -9.95 6.40 28.26
N GLY A 538 -10.36 5.13 28.17
CA GLY A 538 -11.04 4.58 27.00
C GLY A 538 -10.09 4.29 25.84
N ILE A 539 -8.78 4.15 26.10
CA ILE A 539 -7.75 3.93 25.09
C ILE A 539 -7.23 2.50 25.17
N THR A 540 -7.04 1.87 24.03
CA THR A 540 -6.26 0.63 23.89
C THR A 540 -4.85 0.98 23.41
N HIS A 541 -3.85 0.39 24.06
CA HIS A 541 -2.45 0.61 23.71
C HIS A 541 -2.00 -0.43 22.67
N PRO A 542 -1.29 -0.01 21.61
CA PRO A 542 -0.72 -0.96 20.65
C PRO A 542 0.38 -1.82 21.28
N LEU A 543 0.65 -2.97 20.66
CA LEU A 543 1.71 -3.87 21.10
C LEU A 543 3.09 -3.25 20.87
N HIS A 544 3.98 -3.44 21.83
CA HIS A 544 5.35 -2.93 21.73
C HIS A 544 6.12 -3.60 20.56
N PRO A 545 6.62 -2.84 19.55
CA PRO A 545 7.25 -3.41 18.35
C PRO A 545 8.53 -4.21 18.59
N ARG A 546 9.24 -3.99 19.70
CA ARG A 546 10.43 -4.80 20.05
C ARG A 546 10.07 -6.27 20.33
N TYR A 547 8.94 -6.50 20.98
CA TYR A 547 8.51 -7.80 21.51
C TYR A 547 7.33 -8.41 20.74
N SER A 548 6.96 -7.79 19.61
CA SER A 548 5.88 -8.25 18.74
C SER A 548 6.28 -8.15 17.28
N GLU A 549 5.62 -8.93 16.42
CA GLU A 549 5.85 -8.93 14.97
C GLU A 549 4.54 -9.22 14.23
N CYS A 550 4.25 -8.46 13.17
CA CYS A 550 3.13 -8.76 12.28
C CYS A 550 3.54 -9.83 11.26
N VAL A 551 2.89 -10.99 11.32
CA VAL A 551 3.22 -12.13 10.45
C VAL A 551 2.43 -12.13 9.13
N GLY A 552 1.35 -11.37 9.04
CA GLY A 552 0.50 -11.25 7.86
C GLY A 552 -0.87 -10.67 8.17
N LEU A 553 -1.70 -10.49 7.14
CA LEU A 553 -3.11 -10.15 7.30
C LEU A 553 -3.99 -11.40 7.13
N ALA A 554 -5.15 -11.34 7.77
CA ALA A 554 -6.22 -12.31 7.65
C ALA A 554 -7.56 -11.57 7.47
N MET A 555 -8.48 -12.15 6.71
CA MET A 555 -9.85 -11.68 6.59
C MET A 555 -10.74 -12.53 7.47
N VAL A 556 -11.58 -11.94 8.32
CA VAL A 556 -12.62 -12.68 9.04
C VAL A 556 -13.72 -13.03 8.06
N ARG A 557 -13.88 -14.32 7.78
CA ARG A 557 -14.96 -14.83 6.93
C ARG A 557 -16.25 -15.06 7.72
N ALA A 558 -16.12 -15.56 8.95
CA ALA A 558 -17.25 -15.86 9.81
C ALA A 558 -16.79 -16.01 11.27
N ILE A 559 -17.71 -15.75 12.18
CA ILE A 559 -17.58 -15.99 13.62
C ILE A 559 -18.63 -17.02 14.02
N ASP A 560 -18.20 -18.24 14.33
CA ASP A 560 -19.10 -19.28 14.86
C ASP A 560 -19.11 -19.19 16.39
N THR A 561 -20.16 -18.57 16.92
CA THR A 561 -20.36 -18.38 18.36
C THR A 561 -20.78 -19.66 19.09
N LYS A 562 -21.31 -20.66 18.38
CA LYS A 562 -21.72 -21.94 18.97
C LYS A 562 -20.52 -22.83 19.23
N SER A 563 -19.63 -22.96 18.25
CA SER A 563 -18.39 -23.74 18.39
C SER A 563 -17.22 -22.92 18.96
N ARG A 564 -17.40 -21.60 19.13
CA ARG A 564 -16.38 -20.65 19.56
C ARG A 564 -15.16 -20.67 18.64
N GLN A 565 -15.41 -20.51 17.35
CA GLN A 565 -14.39 -20.53 16.29
C GLN A 565 -14.45 -19.29 15.39
N LEU A 566 -13.28 -18.81 14.97
CA LEU A 566 -13.13 -17.84 13.89
C LEU A 566 -12.69 -18.54 12.61
N HIS A 567 -13.31 -18.19 11.49
CA HIS A 567 -12.90 -18.64 10.17
C HIS A 567 -12.14 -17.51 9.49
N LEU A 568 -10.83 -17.70 9.30
CA LEU A 568 -9.93 -16.70 8.74
C LEU A 568 -9.49 -17.08 7.33
N ILE A 569 -9.45 -16.12 6.40
CA ILE A 569 -8.82 -16.29 5.08
C ILE A 569 -7.47 -15.58 5.11
N THR A 570 -6.39 -16.27 4.76
CA THR A 570 -5.04 -15.69 4.72
C THR A 570 -4.23 -16.30 3.58
N PRO A 571 -3.33 -15.53 2.94
CA PRO A 571 -2.40 -16.08 1.94
C PRO A 571 -1.16 -16.73 2.57
N MET A 572 -1.06 -16.78 3.90
CA MET A 572 0.04 -17.47 4.60
C MET A 572 0.08 -18.96 4.20
N PRO A 573 1.27 -19.52 3.90
CA PRO A 573 1.41 -20.95 3.63
C PRO A 573 1.02 -21.80 4.84
N ASP A 574 0.55 -23.03 4.59
CA ASP A 574 0.13 -23.97 5.65
C ASP A 574 1.24 -24.17 6.70
N GLU A 575 2.50 -24.28 6.28
CA GLU A 575 3.65 -24.37 7.19
C GLU A 575 3.72 -23.21 8.19
N LYS A 576 3.44 -21.99 7.71
CA LYS A 576 3.45 -20.78 8.55
C LYS A 576 2.24 -20.75 9.48
N VAL A 577 1.07 -21.17 8.99
CA VAL A 577 -0.15 -21.27 9.81
C VAL A 577 0.01 -22.31 10.91
N THR A 578 0.56 -23.48 10.60
CA THR A 578 0.86 -24.52 11.59
C THR A 578 1.87 -24.04 12.63
N ALA A 579 2.91 -23.32 12.22
CA ALA A 579 3.89 -22.76 13.15
C ALA A 579 3.32 -21.72 14.12
N LEU A 580 2.14 -21.13 13.84
CA LEU A 580 1.49 -20.18 14.75
C LEU A 580 0.81 -20.87 15.95
N ALA A 581 0.51 -22.18 15.86
CA ALA A 581 -0.09 -22.92 16.98
C ALA A 581 0.81 -22.92 18.23
N ASP A 582 2.13 -22.85 18.04
CA ASP A 582 3.12 -22.80 19.12
C ASP A 582 3.49 -21.37 19.54
N LYS A 583 2.78 -20.34 19.03
CA LYS A 583 3.08 -18.93 19.27
C LYS A 583 1.99 -18.24 20.08
N LYS A 584 2.36 -17.14 20.71
CA LYS A 584 1.42 -16.22 21.36
C LYS A 584 0.86 -15.28 20.32
N VAL A 585 -0.36 -15.56 19.84
CA VAL A 585 -1.00 -14.80 18.75
C VAL A 585 -1.97 -13.78 19.32
N VAL A 586 -1.95 -12.57 18.79
CA VAL A 586 -2.93 -11.50 18.99
C VAL A 586 -3.50 -11.10 17.64
N LEU A 587 -4.83 -10.97 17.56
CA LEU A 587 -5.49 -10.48 16.36
C LEU A 587 -5.70 -8.97 16.50
N VAL A 588 -5.04 -8.18 15.67
CA VAL A 588 -5.12 -6.72 15.73
C VAL A 588 -6.10 -6.20 14.68
N ARG A 589 -7.17 -5.54 15.13
CA ARG A 589 -8.04 -4.73 14.27
C ARG A 589 -7.65 -3.27 14.32
N GLY A 590 -7.98 -2.54 13.26
CA GLY A 590 -7.79 -1.09 13.21
C GLY A 590 -8.60 -0.46 12.09
N SER A 591 -8.21 0.73 11.70
CA SER A 591 -8.79 1.53 10.61
C SER A 591 -8.22 1.15 9.25
N PHE A 592 -8.19 -0.15 8.91
CA PHE A 592 -7.93 -0.58 7.53
C PHE A 592 -9.02 -0.03 6.59
N ASP A 593 -8.70 0.13 5.31
CA ASP A 593 -9.72 0.42 4.30
C ASP A 593 -10.78 -0.70 4.31
N ALA A 594 -12.05 -0.34 4.18
CA ALA A 594 -13.13 -1.30 4.08
C ALA A 594 -12.85 -2.26 2.90
N PRO A 595 -12.96 -3.59 3.10
CA PRO A 595 -12.60 -4.56 2.07
C PRO A 595 -13.73 -4.75 1.06
N GLU A 596 -14.22 -3.65 0.46
CA GLU A 596 -15.32 -3.67 -0.52
C GLU A 596 -15.00 -4.60 -1.69
N TRP A 597 -13.72 -4.65 -2.07
CA TRP A 597 -13.20 -5.55 -3.09
C TRP A 597 -13.53 -7.02 -2.80
N ALA A 598 -13.55 -7.45 -1.53
CA ALA A 598 -13.80 -8.83 -1.12
C ALA A 598 -15.29 -9.19 -1.20
N TYR A 599 -16.18 -8.29 -0.78
CA TYR A 599 -17.63 -8.53 -0.77
C TYR A 599 -18.23 -8.60 -2.18
N LEU A 600 -17.57 -7.95 -3.15
CA LEU A 600 -18.04 -7.88 -4.54
C LEU A 600 -17.44 -8.98 -5.44
N GLU A 601 -16.45 -9.77 -4.98
CA GLU A 601 -15.77 -10.74 -5.85
C GLU A 601 -16.71 -11.76 -6.47
N ASP A 602 -17.63 -12.31 -5.67
CA ASP A 602 -18.60 -13.30 -6.15
C ASP A 602 -19.51 -12.74 -7.24
N LEU A 603 -19.90 -11.46 -7.11
CA LEU A 603 -20.70 -10.76 -8.12
C LEU A 603 -19.91 -10.60 -9.43
N TYR A 604 -18.63 -10.24 -9.34
CA TYR A 604 -17.79 -10.08 -10.52
C TYR A 604 -17.40 -11.41 -11.17
N PHE A 605 -17.27 -12.47 -10.38
CA PHE A 605 -16.94 -13.81 -10.85
C PHE A 605 -18.09 -14.46 -11.64
N GLY A 606 -19.32 -13.95 -11.49
CA GLY A 606 -20.52 -14.49 -12.14
C GLY A 606 -21.13 -15.68 -11.40
N SER A 607 -20.95 -15.76 -10.07
CA SER A 607 -21.77 -16.68 -9.26
C SER A 607 -23.24 -16.27 -9.41
N ASP A 608 -24.08 -17.22 -9.82
CA ASP A 608 -25.51 -17.06 -10.15
C ASP A 608 -26.21 -15.92 -9.38
N ASP A 609 -26.98 -15.10 -10.12
CA ASP A 609 -27.97 -14.15 -9.58
C ASP A 609 -29.10 -14.85 -8.78
N SER A 610 -29.01 -16.17 -8.60
CA SER A 610 -29.95 -17.00 -7.85
C SER A 610 -29.81 -16.89 -6.33
N PHE A 611 -28.80 -16.19 -5.82
CA PHE A 611 -28.77 -15.81 -4.40
C PHE A 611 -29.79 -14.70 -4.17
N ASP A 612 -30.75 -14.97 -3.30
CA ASP A 612 -31.83 -14.05 -2.98
C ASP A 612 -31.22 -12.69 -2.58
N HIS A 613 -31.76 -11.59 -3.11
CA HIS A 613 -31.18 -10.25 -2.99
C HIS A 613 -31.05 -9.78 -1.52
N ASP A 614 -31.77 -10.45 -0.62
CA ASP A 614 -31.77 -10.24 0.82
C ASP A 614 -30.66 -10.98 1.60
N GLU A 615 -29.91 -11.91 0.98
CA GLU A 615 -29.02 -12.83 1.70
C GLU A 615 -27.51 -12.50 1.66
N ARG A 616 -27.06 -11.49 0.90
CA ARG A 616 -25.64 -11.09 0.89
C ARG A 616 -25.35 -10.06 1.99
N PRO A 617 -24.56 -10.40 3.03
CA PRO A 617 -24.17 -9.42 4.05
C PRO A 617 -23.41 -8.26 3.42
N TRP A 618 -23.57 -7.05 3.97
CA TRP A 618 -22.84 -5.84 3.56
C TRP A 618 -23.10 -5.31 2.14
N VAL A 619 -23.94 -5.94 1.30
CA VAL A 619 -24.24 -5.47 -0.07
C VAL A 619 -25.75 -5.42 -0.31
N SER A 620 -26.25 -4.34 -0.90
CA SER A 620 -27.65 -4.17 -1.32
C SER A 620 -27.72 -3.86 -2.81
N LYS A 621 -28.65 -4.51 -3.52
CA LYS A 621 -29.00 -4.15 -4.88
C LYS A 621 -30.02 -3.02 -4.80
N LYS A 622 -29.68 -1.84 -5.29
CA LYS A 622 -30.67 -0.77 -5.48
C LYS A 622 -31.04 -0.73 -6.95
N GLU A 623 -32.32 -0.96 -7.25
CA GLU A 623 -32.89 -0.55 -8.52
C GLU A 623 -32.92 0.98 -8.54
N PRO A 624 -32.25 1.65 -9.49
CA PRO A 624 -32.43 3.09 -9.62
C PRO A 624 -33.87 3.37 -10.04
N ALA A 625 -34.44 4.49 -9.59
CA ALA A 625 -35.68 5.00 -10.15
C ALA A 625 -35.38 5.59 -11.54
N GLY A 626 -35.37 4.75 -12.58
CA GLY A 626 -35.05 5.16 -13.96
C GLY A 626 -34.75 3.97 -14.89
N ILE A 627 -34.57 4.25 -16.20
CA ILE A 627 -34.42 3.25 -17.28
C ILE A 627 -33.08 2.50 -17.23
N GLU A 628 -32.16 2.85 -16.33
CA GLU A 628 -30.88 2.17 -16.16
C GLU A 628 -30.99 0.96 -15.20
N GLY A 629 -30.36 -0.16 -15.55
CA GLY A 629 -30.45 -1.40 -14.77
C GLY A 629 -29.91 -1.31 -13.33
N ALA A 630 -30.30 -2.28 -12.50
CA ALA A 630 -29.97 -2.33 -11.06
C ALA A 630 -28.46 -2.31 -10.75
N VAL A 631 -28.04 -1.55 -9.71
CA VAL A 631 -26.64 -1.40 -9.28
C VAL A 631 -26.45 -1.88 -7.83
N TRP A 632 -25.41 -2.65 -7.56
CA TRP A 632 -25.04 -3.10 -6.21
C TRP A 632 -24.27 -2.00 -5.44
N ARG A 633 -24.64 -1.75 -4.18
CA ARG A 633 -24.01 -0.79 -3.26
C ARG A 633 -23.74 -1.43 -1.90
N LEU A 634 -22.75 -0.95 -1.14
CA LEU A 634 -22.57 -1.40 0.24
C LEU A 634 -23.79 -1.05 1.11
N ARG A 635 -24.20 -1.98 1.97
CA ARG A 635 -25.08 -1.69 3.11
C ARG A 635 -24.20 -1.11 4.22
N HIS A 636 -24.55 0.07 4.71
CA HIS A 636 -24.02 0.52 6.00
C HIS A 636 -24.47 -0.47 7.09
N PRO A 637 -23.64 -0.77 8.11
CA PRO A 637 -24.11 -1.52 9.26
C PRO A 637 -25.36 -0.83 9.82
N PRO A 638 -26.40 -1.59 10.21
CA PRO A 638 -27.62 -1.00 10.74
C PRO A 638 -27.28 -0.17 11.98
N MET A 639 -27.38 1.16 11.88
CA MET A 639 -27.33 2.00 13.08
C MET A 639 -28.52 1.64 13.97
N ALA A 640 -28.28 1.54 15.28
CA ALA A 640 -29.19 0.99 16.30
C ALA A 640 -30.61 1.63 16.40
N ASN A 641 -30.99 2.56 15.52
CA ASN A 641 -32.30 3.19 15.51
C ASN A 641 -33.33 2.52 14.58
N ALA A 642 -32.99 1.44 13.88
CA ALA A 642 -33.96 0.71 13.04
C ALA A 642 -34.88 -0.25 13.83
N ALA A 643 -34.65 -0.47 15.12
CA ALA A 643 -35.40 -1.43 15.94
C ALA A 643 -36.74 -0.90 16.52
N ASN A 644 -37.07 0.39 16.32
CA ASN A 644 -38.32 0.98 16.83
C ASN A 644 -39.39 1.24 15.76
N ALA A 645 -39.31 0.58 14.60
CA ALA A 645 -40.35 0.64 13.57
C ALA A 645 -40.66 -0.75 13.00
N ARG A 646 -41.17 -1.64 13.85
CA ARG A 646 -42.12 -2.71 13.46
C ARG A 646 -43.12 -2.93 14.56
#